data_AF-A0A1X1UMN1-F1
#
_entry.id   AF-A0A1X1UMN1-F1
#
_cell.length_a   1.000
_cell.length_b   1.000
_cell.length_c   1.000
_cell.angle_alpha   90.00
_cell.angle_beta   90.00
_cell.angle_gamma   90.00
#
_symmetry.space_group_name_H-M   'P 1'
#
loop_
_entity.id
_entity.type
_entity.pdbx_description
1 polymer ?
#
loop_
_entity_poly.entity_id
_entity_poly.type
_entity_poly.pdbx_seq_one_letter_code
_entity_poly.pdbx_strand_id
1 'polypeptide(L)'
;MAPTATARTSHRTRYRSGIPALDGVRALAVALVLADHGGIPGMSGGFLGVDVFFVLSGFLITSLLLDELGHSGRIDLGGFWIRRARRLLPALVLMVLIVAVGRRVFAPEAVAGLRDDAVATFFWMANWMFVADKTDYFSQGAPPSPLQHAWSLGVEEQYYIVWPLLLIAVAVTLAARARRRGRWATLGGVRLAVVVLATLGALVSAAAAIVFASDATRDRVYFGTDTRAQALLVGAAASALLVGDWPALNRGWSLIRSRWGRWTARLLPVIGLAGVAAAAHYATGSAREFRSGLLIAVAVAAVMVIAPVALEQRGPVAVVLAWRPLVWLGTISYGIYLWHWPIFLVLNGERTGWTGLLLFGVRCAATLAVSAASWWLIEQPVRKWRPVLVPLLPLAGATAATAAAVTMLIVPVGPVGASDASLPPGISSVAVVSPSPPGEPQPARAIAQRDPHRPFTVSVFGDSIGWTLMHYLPSTPGFHFVDHTVIGCSLVRGGPYRYFGQTLDQKTECESWPGRWTSAIAGDRPDAILLIVGRWETVDRVNEGRWTHIGEPAFDAYLAGELRRAVDILSASGAPLTVANLPYSRRGERPDGSLYPEDQPDRVNQWNALLRRTIAQRAGVGMLDLNKKLCPEGAYTAKVDGIQVRSDGVHLTAEGVRWLTPWLEESLR
;
A
#
# COMPACT_ATOMS: atom_id res chain seq x y z
N MET A 1 -74.88 -2.13 -23.07
CA MET A 1 -74.12 -3.14 -22.30
C MET A 1 -72.82 -3.42 -23.03
N ALA A 2 -71.74 -3.61 -22.28
CA ALA A 2 -70.34 -3.32 -22.61
C ALA A 2 -69.72 -4.05 -23.83
N PRO A 3 -68.74 -3.42 -24.53
CA PRO A 3 -67.84 -4.12 -25.42
C PRO A 3 -66.62 -4.69 -24.64
N THR A 4 -66.29 -5.93 -24.96
CA THR A 4 -65.14 -6.70 -24.48
C THR A 4 -63.81 -6.04 -24.85
N ALA A 5 -63.04 -5.62 -23.85
CA ALA A 5 -61.68 -5.13 -24.00
C ALA A 5 -60.69 -6.31 -24.09
N THR A 6 -60.04 -6.44 -25.24
CA THR A 6 -58.88 -7.33 -25.45
C THR A 6 -57.69 -6.82 -24.64
N ALA A 7 -57.28 -7.60 -23.65
CA ALA A 7 -56.09 -7.33 -22.84
C ALA A 7 -54.82 -7.48 -23.71
N ARG A 8 -54.27 -6.36 -24.19
CA ARG A 8 -52.90 -6.32 -24.73
C ARG A 8 -51.92 -6.51 -23.56
N THR A 9 -51.39 -7.72 -23.44
CA THR A 9 -50.22 -8.02 -22.61
C THR A 9 -49.02 -7.22 -23.11
N SER A 10 -48.80 -6.04 -22.52
CA SER A 10 -47.56 -5.29 -22.74
C SER A 10 -46.41 -6.01 -22.05
N HIS A 11 -45.56 -6.66 -22.84
CA HIS A 11 -44.23 -7.07 -22.41
C HIS A 11 -43.43 -5.81 -22.04
N ARG A 12 -43.54 -5.35 -20.79
CA ARG A 12 -42.59 -4.38 -20.23
C ARG A 12 -41.25 -5.12 -20.06
N THR A 13 -40.42 -5.06 -21.10
CA THR A 13 -38.97 -5.26 -20.96
C THR A 13 -38.50 -4.36 -19.83
N ARG A 14 -38.19 -4.96 -18.67
CA ARG A 14 -37.54 -4.26 -17.54
C ARG A 14 -36.20 -3.74 -18.05
N TYR A 15 -36.17 -2.49 -18.50
CA TYR A 15 -34.93 -1.74 -18.68
C TYR A 15 -34.18 -1.81 -17.35
N ARG A 16 -33.00 -2.46 -17.33
CA ARG A 16 -32.12 -2.41 -16.17
C ARG A 16 -31.75 -0.95 -15.96
N SER A 17 -32.21 -0.37 -14.86
CA SER A 17 -31.79 0.96 -14.42
C SER A 17 -30.29 0.96 -14.16
N GLY A 18 -29.53 1.77 -14.89
CA GLY A 18 -28.09 1.94 -14.70
C GLY A 18 -27.41 2.52 -15.94
N ILE A 19 -26.15 2.93 -15.80
CA ILE A 19 -25.30 3.35 -16.92
C ILE A 19 -24.21 2.28 -17.09
N PRO A 20 -24.40 1.27 -17.97
CA PRO A 20 -23.51 0.10 -18.03
C PRO A 20 -22.05 0.46 -18.33
N ALA A 21 -21.83 1.50 -19.15
CA ALA A 21 -20.49 1.97 -19.47
C ALA A 21 -19.69 2.39 -18.22
N LEU A 22 -20.34 2.88 -17.16
CA LEU A 22 -19.66 3.24 -15.91
C LEU A 22 -19.19 2.01 -15.13
N ASP A 23 -19.90 0.89 -15.21
CA ASP A 23 -19.41 -0.38 -14.69
C ASP A 23 -18.25 -0.90 -15.54
N GLY A 24 -18.29 -0.71 -16.87
CA GLY A 24 -17.13 -0.96 -17.74
C GLY A 24 -15.88 -0.16 -17.35
N VAL A 25 -16.04 1.12 -17.01
CA VAL A 25 -14.94 1.96 -16.49
C VAL A 25 -14.37 1.37 -15.18
N ARG A 26 -15.23 0.90 -14.27
CA ARG A 26 -14.77 0.21 -13.04
C ARG A 26 -13.95 -1.03 -13.36
N ALA A 27 -14.37 -1.82 -14.35
CA ALA A 27 -13.66 -3.02 -14.75
C ALA A 27 -12.26 -2.70 -15.30
N LEU A 28 -12.14 -1.66 -16.12
CA LEU A 28 -10.82 -1.19 -16.60
C LEU A 28 -9.96 -0.66 -15.45
N ALA A 29 -10.54 0.14 -14.56
CA ALA A 29 -9.83 0.69 -13.40
C ALA A 29 -9.24 -0.41 -12.50
N VAL A 30 -10.02 -1.44 -12.16
CA VAL A 30 -9.50 -2.57 -11.36
C VAL A 30 -8.50 -3.42 -12.14
N ALA A 31 -8.70 -3.61 -13.45
CA ALA A 31 -7.75 -4.36 -14.28
C ALA A 31 -6.36 -3.69 -14.31
N LEU A 32 -6.30 -2.35 -14.36
CA LEU A 32 -5.04 -1.60 -14.25
C LEU A 32 -4.34 -1.86 -12.90
N VAL A 33 -5.10 -1.83 -11.79
CA VAL A 33 -4.58 -2.10 -10.45
C VAL A 33 -4.05 -3.54 -10.34
N LEU A 34 -4.75 -4.51 -10.92
CA LEU A 34 -4.29 -5.91 -10.94
C LEU A 34 -3.03 -6.07 -11.77
N ALA A 35 -2.95 -5.45 -12.94
CA ALA A 35 -1.79 -5.55 -13.83
C ALA A 35 -0.52 -4.96 -13.18
N ASP A 36 -0.67 -3.83 -12.49
CA ASP A 36 0.42 -3.19 -11.75
C ASP A 36 0.93 -4.06 -10.59
N HIS A 37 0.06 -4.42 -9.65
CA HIS A 37 0.43 -5.31 -8.54
C HIS A 37 0.84 -6.72 -9.01
N GLY A 38 0.45 -7.10 -10.22
CA GLY A 38 0.83 -8.34 -10.89
C GLY A 38 2.24 -8.33 -11.47
N GLY A 39 2.87 -7.15 -11.55
CA GLY A 39 4.20 -6.96 -12.15
C GLY A 39 4.20 -7.09 -13.67
N ILE A 40 3.09 -6.75 -14.34
CA ILE A 40 3.01 -6.83 -15.80
C ILE A 40 3.95 -5.78 -16.43
N PRO A 41 4.88 -6.17 -17.31
CA PRO A 41 5.79 -5.24 -17.95
C PRO A 41 5.07 -4.11 -18.68
N GLY A 42 5.52 -2.88 -18.44
CA GLY A 42 4.92 -1.67 -19.03
C GLY A 42 3.56 -1.30 -18.43
N MET A 43 3.22 -1.76 -17.22
CA MET A 43 2.00 -1.38 -16.49
C MET A 43 2.28 -0.82 -15.10
N SER A 44 3.47 -0.24 -14.88
CA SER A 44 3.92 0.31 -13.57
C SER A 44 3.11 1.50 -13.08
N GLY A 45 2.33 2.13 -13.96
CA GLY A 45 1.41 3.21 -13.63
C GLY A 45 0.00 2.71 -13.32
N GLY A 46 -0.26 1.40 -13.33
CA GLY A 46 -1.61 0.86 -13.18
C GLY A 46 -2.22 1.11 -11.79
N PHE A 47 -1.42 1.47 -10.78
CA PHE A 47 -1.91 1.99 -9.49
C PHE A 47 -2.84 3.21 -9.63
N LEU A 48 -2.70 3.98 -10.71
CA LEU A 48 -3.56 5.12 -11.06
C LEU A 48 -4.99 4.71 -11.47
N GLY A 49 -5.26 3.41 -11.61
CA GLY A 49 -6.63 2.90 -11.71
C GLY A 49 -7.49 3.33 -10.50
N VAL A 50 -6.88 3.53 -9.33
CA VAL A 50 -7.56 4.07 -8.13
C VAL A 50 -8.07 5.49 -8.36
N ASP A 51 -7.34 6.35 -9.09
CA ASP A 51 -7.78 7.71 -9.43
C ASP A 51 -9.05 7.68 -10.29
N VAL A 52 -9.17 6.71 -11.21
CA VAL A 52 -10.37 6.51 -12.02
C VAL A 52 -11.56 6.14 -11.13
N PHE A 53 -11.36 5.29 -10.10
CA PHE A 53 -12.38 5.02 -9.10
C PHE A 53 -12.79 6.27 -8.32
N PHE A 54 -11.83 7.07 -7.87
CA PHE A 54 -12.07 8.32 -7.16
C PHE A 54 -12.89 9.31 -7.99
N VAL A 55 -12.51 9.56 -9.25
CA VAL A 55 -13.30 10.44 -10.14
C VAL A 55 -14.71 9.89 -10.35
N LEU A 56 -14.84 8.58 -10.56
CA LEU A 56 -16.14 7.94 -10.74
C LEU A 56 -17.03 8.07 -9.50
N SER A 57 -16.47 7.89 -8.32
CA SER A 57 -17.18 8.00 -7.05
C SER A 57 -17.62 9.43 -6.76
N GLY A 58 -16.76 10.41 -7.01
CA GLY A 58 -17.11 11.83 -6.93
C GLY A 58 -18.26 12.19 -7.88
N PHE A 59 -18.20 11.70 -9.12
CA PHE A 59 -19.23 11.93 -10.14
C PHE A 59 -20.59 11.31 -9.74
N LEU A 60 -20.59 10.04 -9.32
CA LEU A 60 -21.81 9.29 -9.01
C LEU A 60 -22.48 9.76 -7.72
N ILE A 61 -21.71 9.96 -6.64
CA ILE A 61 -22.28 10.38 -5.37
C ILE A 61 -22.88 11.79 -5.50
N THR A 62 -22.16 12.71 -6.14
CA THR A 62 -22.65 14.07 -6.36
C THR A 62 -23.92 14.08 -7.21
N SER A 63 -23.98 13.24 -8.26
CA SER A 63 -25.17 13.11 -9.11
C SER A 63 -26.38 12.65 -8.29
N LEU A 64 -26.22 11.60 -7.48
CA LEU A 64 -27.30 11.03 -6.66
C LEU A 64 -27.80 12.00 -5.60
N LEU A 65 -26.90 12.72 -4.92
CA LEU A 65 -27.27 13.68 -3.88
C LEU A 65 -27.98 14.91 -4.45
N LEU A 66 -27.51 15.44 -5.58
CA LEU A 66 -28.17 16.56 -6.26
C LEU A 66 -29.52 16.17 -6.86
N ASP A 67 -29.64 14.93 -7.35
CA ASP A 67 -30.90 14.37 -7.83
C ASP A 67 -31.92 14.23 -6.69
N GLU A 68 -31.50 13.66 -5.56
CA GLU A 68 -32.33 13.50 -4.37
C GLU A 68 -32.79 14.86 -3.80
N LEU A 69 -31.86 15.82 -3.73
CA LEU A 69 -32.16 17.18 -3.31
C LEU A 69 -33.15 17.86 -4.27
N GLY A 70 -32.98 17.67 -5.58
CA GLY A 70 -33.86 18.23 -6.59
C GLY A 70 -35.29 17.69 -6.53
N HIS A 71 -35.44 16.40 -6.23
CA HIS A 71 -36.75 15.74 -6.17
C HIS A 71 -37.45 15.90 -4.81
N SER A 72 -36.71 15.83 -3.70
CA SER A 72 -37.30 15.77 -2.35
C SER A 72 -37.06 17.02 -1.51
N GLY A 73 -36.23 17.96 -1.98
CA GLY A 73 -35.84 19.16 -1.24
C GLY A 73 -34.90 18.91 -0.06
N ARG A 74 -34.52 17.65 0.20
CA ARG A 74 -33.61 17.25 1.29
C ARG A 74 -32.71 16.11 0.85
N ILE A 75 -31.69 15.81 1.66
CA ILE A 75 -30.81 14.65 1.48
C ILE A 75 -31.01 13.72 2.68
N ASP A 76 -31.39 12.46 2.44
CA ASP A 76 -31.48 11.43 3.47
C ASP A 76 -30.10 10.83 3.77
N LEU A 77 -29.38 11.47 4.69
CA LEU A 77 -28.06 10.99 5.16
C LEU A 77 -28.12 9.58 5.72
N GLY A 78 -29.16 9.29 6.51
CA GLY A 78 -29.31 7.98 7.13
C GLY A 78 -29.46 6.88 6.08
N GLY A 79 -30.38 7.06 5.14
CA GLY A 79 -30.55 6.15 4.02
C GLY A 79 -29.29 6.06 3.14
N PHE A 80 -28.58 7.16 2.91
CA PHE A 80 -27.33 7.18 2.16
C PHE A 80 -26.26 6.29 2.79
N TRP A 81 -25.95 6.51 4.08
CA TRP A 81 -24.94 5.73 4.80
C TRP A 81 -25.35 4.26 4.99
N ILE A 82 -26.64 3.98 5.22
CA ILE A 82 -27.13 2.59 5.31
C ILE A 82 -26.90 1.83 3.99
N ARG A 83 -27.20 2.47 2.84
CA ARG A 83 -26.97 1.84 1.52
C ARG A 83 -25.49 1.57 1.29
N ARG A 84 -24.60 2.44 1.76
CA ARG A 84 -23.14 2.27 1.66
C ARG A 84 -22.61 1.20 2.60
N ALA A 85 -23.00 1.23 3.88
CA ALA A 85 -22.63 0.22 4.86
C ALA A 85 -22.99 -1.19 4.39
N ARG A 86 -24.22 -1.41 3.90
CA ARG A 86 -24.63 -2.72 3.34
C ARG A 86 -23.87 -3.13 2.08
N ARG A 87 -23.33 -2.17 1.35
CA ARG A 87 -22.59 -2.39 0.11
C ARG A 87 -21.14 -2.79 0.36
N LEU A 88 -20.50 -2.19 1.37
CA LEU A 88 -19.04 -2.25 1.55
C LEU A 88 -18.64 -3.04 2.79
N LEU A 89 -19.25 -2.75 3.94
CA LEU A 89 -18.82 -3.29 5.23
C LEU A 89 -18.79 -4.83 5.31
N PRO A 90 -19.77 -5.59 4.76
CA PRO A 90 -19.76 -7.05 4.89
C PRO A 90 -18.53 -7.72 4.28
N ALA A 91 -18.16 -7.34 3.05
CA ALA A 91 -17.00 -7.93 2.38
C ALA A 91 -15.70 -7.46 3.04
N LEU A 92 -15.61 -6.18 3.44
CA LEU A 92 -14.45 -5.65 4.16
C LEU A 92 -14.20 -6.42 5.46
N VAL A 93 -15.24 -6.58 6.29
CA VAL A 93 -15.14 -7.30 7.56
C VAL A 93 -14.72 -8.73 7.34
N LEU A 94 -15.34 -9.41 6.37
CA LEU A 94 -14.96 -10.78 6.03
C LEU A 94 -13.48 -10.89 5.60
N MET A 95 -13.03 -10.00 4.72
CA MET A 95 -11.65 -9.99 4.25
C MET A 95 -10.66 -9.74 5.39
N VAL A 96 -10.87 -8.70 6.19
CA VAL A 96 -9.96 -8.35 7.30
C VAL A 96 -9.90 -9.49 8.32
N LEU A 97 -11.03 -10.11 8.67
CA LEU A 97 -11.04 -11.25 9.58
C LEU A 97 -10.32 -12.47 9.00
N ILE A 98 -10.49 -12.76 7.70
CA ILE A 98 -9.77 -13.84 7.03
C ILE A 98 -8.26 -13.58 7.02
N VAL A 99 -7.83 -12.35 6.77
CA VAL A 99 -6.41 -11.95 6.86
C VAL A 99 -5.89 -12.09 8.30
N ALA A 100 -6.66 -11.64 9.31
CA ALA A 100 -6.27 -11.70 10.72
C ALA A 100 -6.09 -13.14 11.22
N VAL A 101 -7.01 -14.05 10.84
CA VAL A 101 -6.94 -15.48 11.17
C VAL A 101 -5.83 -16.16 10.34
N GLY A 102 -5.72 -15.81 9.06
CA GLY A 102 -4.73 -16.34 8.12
C GLY A 102 -3.34 -15.71 8.21
N ARG A 103 -3.06 -14.85 9.20
CA ARG A 103 -1.82 -14.05 9.28
C ARG A 103 -0.52 -14.86 9.17
N ARG A 104 -0.53 -16.13 9.63
CA ARG A 104 0.61 -17.04 9.56
C ARG A 104 1.00 -17.43 8.13
N VAL A 105 0.10 -17.21 7.17
CA VAL A 105 0.32 -17.41 5.74
C VAL A 105 0.92 -16.14 5.11
N PHE A 106 1.27 -15.10 5.84
CA PHE A 106 1.96 -13.93 5.29
C PHE A 106 3.38 -13.85 5.83
N ALA A 107 4.20 -13.01 5.18
CA ALA A 107 5.52 -12.72 5.70
C ALA A 107 5.39 -12.07 7.09
N PRO A 108 6.21 -12.47 8.07
CA PRO A 108 6.30 -11.86 9.39
C PRO A 108 6.23 -10.33 9.43
N GLU A 109 7.07 -9.71 8.61
CA GLU A 109 7.26 -8.27 8.49
C GLU A 109 5.97 -7.61 8.01
N ALA A 110 5.27 -8.27 7.07
CA ALA A 110 4.00 -7.79 6.53
C ALA A 110 2.85 -7.81 7.55
N VAL A 111 2.95 -8.60 8.62
CA VAL A 111 1.89 -8.70 9.64
C VAL A 111 2.27 -8.15 11.00
N ALA A 112 3.45 -7.53 11.13
CA ALA A 112 3.92 -6.93 12.37
C ALA A 112 2.97 -5.83 12.87
N GLY A 113 2.50 -4.95 11.96
CA GLY A 113 1.52 -3.89 12.24
C GLY A 113 0.05 -4.27 12.01
N LEU A 114 -0.26 -5.56 11.74
CA LEU A 114 -1.57 -5.98 11.22
C LEU A 114 -2.74 -5.58 12.13
N ARG A 115 -2.52 -5.58 13.46
CA ARG A 115 -3.55 -5.19 14.43
C ARG A 115 -4.00 -3.75 14.21
N ASP A 116 -3.04 -2.84 14.07
CA ASP A 116 -3.31 -1.41 13.93
C ASP A 116 -3.87 -1.10 12.54
N ASP A 117 -3.31 -1.74 11.50
CA ASP A 117 -3.82 -1.67 10.13
C ASP A 117 -5.29 -2.09 10.04
N ALA A 118 -5.66 -3.20 10.70
CA ALA A 118 -7.01 -3.72 10.68
C ALA A 118 -8.00 -2.79 11.40
N VAL A 119 -7.62 -2.29 12.58
CA VAL A 119 -8.44 -1.33 13.32
C VAL A 119 -8.61 -0.05 12.51
N ALA A 120 -7.52 0.50 11.99
CA ALA A 120 -7.58 1.68 11.12
C ALA A 120 -8.45 1.42 9.88
N THR A 121 -8.41 0.23 9.29
CA THR A 121 -9.26 -0.18 8.17
C THR A 121 -10.75 -0.17 8.54
N PHE A 122 -11.14 -0.72 9.69
CA PHE A 122 -12.55 -0.71 10.13
C PHE A 122 -13.12 0.68 10.36
N PHE A 123 -12.27 1.64 10.74
CA PHE A 123 -12.64 3.03 11.00
C PHE A 123 -12.29 3.98 9.84
N TRP A 124 -11.93 3.44 8.67
CA TRP A 124 -11.61 4.21 7.46
C TRP A 124 -10.40 5.14 7.58
N MET A 125 -9.49 4.85 8.52
CA MET A 125 -8.28 5.61 8.83
C MET A 125 -6.99 4.93 8.34
N ALA A 126 -7.07 3.81 7.63
CA ALA A 126 -5.90 3.07 7.15
C ALA A 126 -4.89 3.96 6.41
N ASN A 127 -5.36 4.90 5.60
CA ASN A 127 -4.47 5.80 4.88
C ASN A 127 -3.65 6.70 5.81
N TRP A 128 -4.23 7.21 6.90
CA TRP A 128 -3.51 8.03 7.87
C TRP A 128 -2.63 7.21 8.80
N MET A 129 -3.01 5.95 9.07
CA MET A 129 -2.12 4.99 9.74
C MET A 129 -0.84 4.79 8.94
N PHE A 130 -0.94 4.50 7.63
CA PHE A 130 0.23 4.33 6.77
C PHE A 130 1.07 5.61 6.62
N VAL A 131 0.45 6.79 6.69
CA VAL A 131 1.19 8.07 6.78
C VAL A 131 1.96 8.17 8.09
N ALA A 132 1.34 7.82 9.22
CA ALA A 132 1.98 7.86 10.53
C ALA A 132 3.15 6.87 10.63
N ASP A 133 2.98 5.67 10.06
CA ASP A 133 3.99 4.61 10.01
C ASP A 133 5.06 4.84 8.95
N LYS A 134 4.97 5.93 8.18
CA LYS A 134 5.86 6.24 7.05
C LYS A 134 6.00 5.05 6.10
N THR A 135 4.89 4.38 5.83
CA THR A 135 4.86 3.19 4.99
C THR A 135 5.35 3.53 3.58
N ASP A 136 6.30 2.74 3.09
CA ASP A 136 6.76 2.83 1.70
C ASP A 136 5.76 2.10 0.79
N TYR A 137 5.07 2.81 -0.09
CA TYR A 137 4.19 2.21 -1.09
C TYR A 137 4.96 1.83 -2.36
N PHE A 138 5.84 2.72 -2.82
CA PHE A 138 6.57 2.53 -4.08
C PHE A 138 7.97 1.92 -3.92
N SER A 139 8.40 1.63 -2.68
CA SER A 139 9.71 1.04 -2.41
C SER A 139 9.57 -0.39 -1.86
N GLN A 140 10.36 -1.33 -2.37
CA GLN A 140 10.24 -2.77 -2.04
C GLN A 140 11.11 -3.22 -0.84
N GLY A 141 11.42 -2.29 0.08
CA GLY A 141 12.33 -2.55 1.21
C GLY A 141 11.81 -3.60 2.18
N ALA A 142 10.50 -3.62 2.44
CA ALA A 142 9.82 -4.59 3.31
C ALA A 142 8.63 -5.24 2.57
N PRO A 143 8.28 -6.51 2.88
CA PRO A 143 6.98 -7.06 2.48
C PRO A 143 5.83 -6.17 2.96
N PRO A 144 4.93 -5.73 2.07
CA PRO A 144 3.86 -4.81 2.44
C PRO A 144 2.75 -5.48 3.24
N SER A 145 2.05 -4.68 4.06
CA SER A 145 0.88 -5.12 4.80
C SER A 145 -0.18 -5.75 3.88
N PRO A 146 -0.82 -6.88 4.28
CA PRO A 146 -1.92 -7.45 3.51
C PRO A 146 -3.18 -6.57 3.50
N LEU A 147 -3.21 -5.50 4.30
CA LEU A 147 -4.28 -4.51 4.29
C LEU A 147 -3.86 -3.18 3.66
N GLN A 148 -2.66 -3.09 3.08
CA GLN A 148 -2.12 -1.82 2.56
C GLN A 148 -3.06 -1.13 1.58
N HIS A 149 -3.62 -1.87 0.61
CA HIS A 149 -4.59 -1.37 -0.37
C HIS A 149 -5.86 -0.72 0.24
N ALA A 150 -6.19 -0.96 1.51
CA ALA A 150 -7.33 -0.34 2.19
C ALA A 150 -7.17 1.18 2.40
N TRP A 151 -5.97 1.73 2.17
CA TRP A 151 -5.74 3.18 2.19
C TRP A 151 -6.72 3.93 1.28
N SER A 152 -6.97 3.42 0.07
CA SER A 152 -7.82 4.10 -0.91
C SER A 152 -9.28 4.11 -0.47
N LEU A 153 -9.73 3.04 0.19
CA LEU A 153 -11.06 2.94 0.78
C LEU A 153 -11.23 3.95 1.90
N GLY A 154 -10.19 4.17 2.72
CA GLY A 154 -10.19 5.22 3.75
C GLY A 154 -10.43 6.61 3.15
N VAL A 155 -9.69 6.97 2.10
CA VAL A 155 -9.87 8.25 1.38
C VAL A 155 -11.29 8.39 0.82
N GLU A 156 -11.81 7.32 0.21
CA GLU A 156 -13.14 7.31 -0.40
C GLU A 156 -14.28 7.44 0.62
N GLU A 157 -14.21 6.71 1.74
CA GLU A 157 -15.22 6.76 2.80
C GLU A 157 -15.19 8.09 3.58
N GLN A 158 -13.99 8.67 3.79
CA GLN A 158 -13.88 10.02 4.34
C GLN A 158 -14.62 11.04 3.46
N TYR A 159 -14.52 10.92 2.14
CA TYR A 159 -15.30 11.73 1.21
C TYR A 159 -16.81 11.43 1.32
N TYR A 160 -17.24 10.18 1.50
CA TYR A 160 -18.65 9.83 1.69
C TYR A 160 -19.25 10.32 3.01
N ILE A 161 -18.42 10.64 4.01
CA ILE A 161 -18.86 11.30 5.24
C ILE A 161 -18.94 12.81 5.01
N VAL A 162 -17.86 13.41 4.52
CA VAL A 162 -17.72 14.87 4.45
C VAL A 162 -18.57 15.50 3.35
N TRP A 163 -18.61 14.90 2.17
CA TRP A 163 -19.23 15.52 0.98
C TRP A 163 -20.75 15.70 1.08
N PRO A 164 -21.55 14.72 1.54
CA PRO A 164 -22.98 14.92 1.75
C PRO A 164 -23.28 16.03 2.77
N LEU A 165 -22.49 16.14 3.85
CA LEU A 165 -22.63 17.18 4.86
C LEU A 165 -22.34 18.57 4.29
N LEU A 166 -21.28 18.70 3.48
CA LEU A 166 -20.97 19.94 2.78
C LEU A 166 -22.07 20.35 1.80
N LEU A 167 -22.63 19.41 1.03
CA LEU A 167 -23.76 19.65 0.13
C LEU A 167 -25.00 20.15 0.88
N ILE A 168 -25.33 19.56 2.03
CA ILE A 168 -26.43 20.02 2.88
C ILE A 168 -26.14 21.42 3.41
N ALA A 169 -24.93 21.70 3.89
CA ALA A 169 -24.55 23.02 4.36
C ALA A 169 -24.69 24.08 3.25
N VAL A 170 -24.25 23.78 2.02
CA VAL A 170 -24.44 24.65 0.85
C VAL A 170 -25.93 24.87 0.55
N ALA A 171 -26.73 23.81 0.51
CA ALA A 171 -28.17 23.91 0.23
C ALA A 171 -28.91 24.75 1.29
N VAL A 172 -28.65 24.48 2.58
CA VAL A 172 -29.27 25.19 3.70
C VAL A 172 -28.84 26.66 3.75
N THR A 173 -27.55 26.95 3.55
CA THR A 173 -27.05 28.34 3.58
C THR A 173 -27.60 29.16 2.41
N LEU A 174 -27.69 28.59 1.21
CA LEU A 174 -28.31 29.24 0.05
C LEU A 174 -29.82 29.43 0.26
N ALA A 175 -30.52 28.45 0.82
CA ALA A 175 -31.93 28.56 1.18
C ALA A 175 -32.19 29.65 2.25
N ALA A 176 -31.34 29.75 3.26
CA ALA A 176 -31.43 30.80 4.27
C ALA A 176 -31.18 32.19 3.67
N ARG A 177 -30.14 32.34 2.83
CA ARG A 177 -29.83 33.62 2.15
C ARG A 177 -30.91 34.04 1.16
N ALA A 178 -31.46 33.10 0.39
CA ALA A 178 -32.54 33.38 -0.55
C ALA A 178 -33.79 33.88 0.19
N ARG A 179 -34.19 33.20 1.27
CA ARG A 179 -35.32 33.61 2.13
C ARG A 179 -35.14 35.03 2.68
N ARG A 180 -33.95 35.37 3.20
CA ARG A 180 -33.65 36.73 3.69
C ARG A 180 -33.76 37.82 2.61
N ARG A 181 -33.58 37.47 1.33
CA ARG A 181 -33.69 38.39 0.18
C ARG A 181 -35.04 38.33 -0.52
N GLY A 182 -36.05 37.66 0.06
CA GLY A 182 -37.36 37.48 -0.57
C GLY A 182 -37.33 36.61 -1.85
N ARG A 183 -36.31 35.77 -2.02
CA ARG A 183 -36.14 34.87 -3.18
C ARG A 183 -36.22 33.40 -2.76
N TRP A 184 -36.45 32.53 -3.72
CA TRP A 184 -36.42 31.08 -3.54
C TRP A 184 -35.04 30.54 -3.91
N ALA A 185 -34.52 29.59 -3.13
CA ALA A 185 -33.30 28.88 -3.51
C ALA A 185 -33.60 27.94 -4.67
N THR A 186 -32.72 27.94 -5.68
CA THR A 186 -32.84 27.08 -6.85
C THR A 186 -31.78 25.99 -6.81
N LEU A 187 -32.13 24.81 -7.34
CA LEU A 187 -31.17 23.72 -7.52
C LEU A 187 -29.99 24.15 -8.40
N GLY A 188 -30.22 25.03 -9.38
CA GLY A 188 -29.16 25.62 -10.20
C GLY A 188 -28.14 26.43 -9.39
N GLY A 189 -28.59 27.18 -8.38
CA GLY A 189 -27.70 27.90 -7.46
C GLY A 189 -26.86 26.95 -6.61
N VAL A 190 -27.44 25.85 -6.13
CA VAL A 190 -26.72 24.79 -5.41
C VAL A 190 -25.67 24.14 -6.32
N ARG A 191 -26.05 23.76 -7.55
CA ARG A 191 -25.13 23.19 -8.54
C ARG A 191 -23.95 24.10 -8.82
N LEU A 192 -24.19 25.40 -9.06
CA LEU A 192 -23.12 26.37 -9.28
C LEU A 192 -22.17 26.46 -8.09
N ALA A 193 -22.71 26.54 -6.88
CA ALA A 193 -21.89 26.57 -5.66
C ALA A 193 -21.06 25.29 -5.50
N VAL A 194 -21.63 24.13 -5.84
CA VAL A 194 -20.91 22.84 -5.82
C VAL A 194 -19.80 22.81 -6.87
N VAL A 195 -20.03 23.30 -8.09
CA VAL A 195 -18.99 23.42 -9.13
C VAL A 195 -17.84 24.28 -8.62
N VAL A 196 -18.13 25.46 -8.07
CA VAL A 196 -17.10 26.37 -7.54
C VAL A 196 -16.33 25.72 -6.39
N LEU A 197 -17.04 25.17 -5.39
CA LEU A 197 -16.41 24.54 -4.24
C LEU A 197 -15.56 23.34 -4.63
N ALA A 198 -16.08 22.44 -5.47
CA ALA A 198 -15.37 21.26 -5.93
C ALA A 198 -14.15 21.62 -6.77
N THR A 199 -14.27 22.61 -7.68
CA THR A 199 -13.15 23.04 -8.51
C THR A 199 -12.05 23.69 -7.67
N LEU A 200 -12.40 24.61 -6.76
CA LEU A 200 -11.43 25.23 -5.86
C LEU A 200 -10.76 24.19 -4.94
N GLY A 201 -11.55 23.26 -4.38
CA GLY A 201 -11.00 22.18 -3.55
C GLY A 201 -10.08 21.25 -4.33
N ALA A 202 -10.41 20.93 -5.59
CA ALA A 202 -9.55 20.14 -6.46
C ALA A 202 -8.22 20.86 -6.76
N LEU A 203 -8.28 22.17 -7.04
CA LEU A 203 -7.09 22.99 -7.26
C LEU A 203 -6.20 23.06 -6.00
N VAL A 204 -6.80 23.25 -4.82
CA VAL A 204 -6.05 23.27 -3.55
C VAL A 204 -5.41 21.91 -3.27
N SER A 205 -6.16 20.82 -3.45
CA SER A 205 -5.64 19.46 -3.26
C SER A 205 -4.52 19.11 -4.25
N ALA A 206 -4.67 19.52 -5.52
CA ALA A 206 -3.63 19.36 -6.54
C ALA A 206 -2.38 20.19 -6.22
N ALA A 207 -2.55 21.45 -5.81
CA ALA A 207 -1.45 22.31 -5.41
C ALA A 207 -0.72 21.74 -4.19
N ALA A 208 -1.45 21.23 -3.19
CA ALA A 208 -0.85 20.57 -2.03
C ALA A 208 -0.05 19.33 -2.46
N ALA A 209 -0.58 18.50 -3.37
CA ALA A 209 0.14 17.33 -3.88
C ALA A 209 1.44 17.72 -4.60
N ILE A 210 1.39 18.78 -5.43
CA ILE A 210 2.54 19.29 -6.18
C ILE A 210 3.60 19.89 -5.24
N VAL A 211 3.18 20.75 -4.31
CA VAL A 211 4.08 21.48 -3.42
C VAL A 211 4.72 20.55 -2.39
N PHE A 212 3.96 19.59 -1.86
CA PHE A 212 4.48 18.64 -0.88
C PHE A 212 5.23 17.47 -1.50
N ALA A 213 5.28 17.31 -2.82
CA ALA A 213 5.98 16.19 -3.45
C ALA A 213 7.51 16.35 -3.41
N SER A 214 8.14 15.55 -2.55
CA SER A 214 9.58 15.31 -2.49
C SER A 214 9.83 13.82 -2.26
N ASP A 215 11.06 13.36 -2.44
CA ASP A 215 11.38 11.94 -2.24
C ASP A 215 11.06 11.48 -0.80
N ALA A 216 11.22 12.37 0.19
CA ALA A 216 10.91 12.11 1.60
C ALA A 216 9.40 12.09 1.92
N THR A 217 8.55 12.66 1.08
CA THR A 217 7.12 12.90 1.35
C THR A 217 6.19 12.30 0.31
N ARG A 218 6.75 11.62 -0.71
CA ARG A 218 6.04 11.00 -1.83
C ARG A 218 4.93 10.07 -1.36
N ASP A 219 5.22 9.14 -0.45
CA ASP A 219 4.26 8.16 0.03
C ASP A 219 3.16 8.81 0.89
N ARG A 220 3.50 9.87 1.65
CA ARG A 220 2.50 10.71 2.33
C ARG A 220 1.55 11.39 1.34
N VAL A 221 2.07 11.95 0.25
CA VAL A 221 1.24 12.57 -0.80
C VAL A 221 0.36 11.52 -1.49
N TYR A 222 0.83 10.28 -1.57
CA TYR A 222 0.06 9.20 -2.16
C TYR A 222 -1.09 8.72 -1.26
N PHE A 223 -0.87 8.61 0.05
CA PHE A 223 -1.89 8.17 1.01
C PHE A 223 -2.81 9.30 1.53
N GLY A 224 -2.34 10.55 1.55
CA GLY A 224 -3.04 11.67 2.20
C GLY A 224 -4.34 12.08 1.51
N THR A 225 -5.45 12.08 2.25
CA THR A 225 -6.76 12.49 1.72
C THR A 225 -6.74 13.92 1.17
N ASP A 226 -6.00 14.82 1.82
CA ASP A 226 -5.85 16.22 1.42
C ASP A 226 -5.16 16.39 0.05
N THR A 227 -4.31 15.44 -0.34
CA THR A 227 -3.56 15.46 -1.61
C THR A 227 -4.16 14.56 -2.69
N ARG A 228 -5.06 13.66 -2.30
CA ARG A 228 -5.78 12.75 -3.21
C ARG A 228 -7.24 13.16 -3.49
N ALA A 229 -7.82 14.04 -2.67
CA ALA A 229 -9.19 14.53 -2.83
C ALA A 229 -9.47 15.16 -4.20
N GLN A 230 -8.45 15.70 -4.88
CA GLN A 230 -8.57 16.26 -6.23
C GLN A 230 -9.32 15.38 -7.22
N ALA A 231 -9.10 14.06 -7.23
CA ALA A 231 -9.78 13.16 -8.16
C ALA A 231 -11.29 13.08 -7.87
N LEU A 232 -11.67 12.90 -6.60
CA LEU A 232 -13.07 12.91 -6.15
C LEU A 232 -13.76 14.24 -6.48
N LEU A 233 -13.07 15.35 -6.24
CA LEU A 233 -13.61 16.69 -6.45
C LEU A 233 -13.74 17.06 -7.94
N VAL A 234 -12.83 16.61 -8.80
CA VAL A 234 -12.97 16.73 -10.27
C VAL A 234 -14.23 16.01 -10.75
N GLY A 235 -14.47 14.79 -10.27
CA GLY A 235 -15.70 14.05 -10.55
C GLY A 235 -16.95 14.78 -10.08
N ALA A 236 -16.91 15.32 -8.86
CA ALA A 236 -18.00 16.09 -8.27
C ALA A 236 -18.32 17.37 -9.04
N ALA A 237 -17.30 18.11 -9.46
CA ALA A 237 -17.44 19.31 -10.29
C ALA A 237 -18.08 18.97 -11.64
N ALA A 238 -17.58 17.93 -12.32
CA ALA A 238 -18.14 17.50 -13.60
C ALA A 238 -19.60 17.04 -13.48
N SER A 239 -19.94 16.33 -12.40
CA SER A 239 -21.33 15.95 -12.10
C SER A 239 -22.22 17.19 -11.95
N ALA A 240 -21.85 18.13 -11.09
CA ALA A 240 -22.68 19.30 -10.81
C ALA A 240 -22.84 20.22 -12.03
N LEU A 241 -21.83 20.26 -12.90
CA LEU A 241 -21.82 21.05 -14.13
C LEU A 241 -22.65 20.42 -15.25
N LEU A 242 -22.53 19.10 -15.46
CA LEU A 242 -23.00 18.45 -16.69
C LEU A 242 -24.28 17.62 -16.49
N VAL A 243 -24.55 17.14 -15.27
CA VAL A 243 -25.70 16.26 -15.01
C VAL A 243 -26.94 17.09 -14.70
N GLY A 244 -27.70 17.37 -15.76
CA GLY A 244 -28.96 18.10 -15.70
C GLY A 244 -30.12 17.30 -15.10
N ASP A 245 -30.29 16.07 -15.60
CA ASP A 245 -31.42 15.17 -15.34
C ASP A 245 -30.89 13.73 -15.22
N TRP A 246 -30.66 13.31 -13.97
CA TRP A 246 -30.15 11.99 -13.65
C TRP A 246 -31.12 10.85 -14.03
N PRO A 247 -32.45 10.95 -13.79
CA PRO A 247 -33.42 9.96 -14.24
C PRO A 247 -33.39 9.74 -15.76
N ALA A 248 -33.23 10.79 -16.57
CA ALA A 248 -33.09 10.65 -18.02
C ALA A 248 -31.82 9.89 -18.41
N LEU A 249 -30.67 10.21 -17.81
CA LEU A 249 -29.42 9.47 -18.03
C LEU A 249 -29.55 8.00 -17.64
N ASN A 250 -30.18 7.72 -16.51
CA ASN A 250 -30.38 6.36 -16.02
C ASN A 250 -31.33 5.52 -16.91
N ARG A 251 -32.14 6.18 -17.76
CA ARG A 251 -32.97 5.55 -18.81
C ARG A 251 -32.26 5.45 -20.17
N GLY A 252 -31.00 5.87 -20.26
CA GLY A 252 -30.20 5.84 -21.48
C GLY A 252 -30.53 6.94 -22.49
N TRP A 253 -31.15 8.04 -22.04
CA TRP A 253 -31.40 9.19 -22.90
C TRP A 253 -30.16 10.05 -23.01
N SER A 254 -29.84 10.50 -24.22
CA SER A 254 -28.78 11.49 -24.43
C SER A 254 -29.27 12.86 -23.98
N LEU A 255 -28.49 13.51 -23.12
CA LEU A 255 -28.71 14.91 -22.75
C LEU A 255 -28.11 15.89 -23.78
N ILE A 256 -27.35 15.38 -24.75
CA ILE A 256 -26.60 16.19 -25.70
C ILE A 256 -27.41 16.47 -26.97
N ARG A 257 -27.99 17.67 -27.02
CA ARG A 257 -28.83 18.08 -28.16
C ARG A 257 -28.04 18.58 -29.37
N SER A 258 -26.90 19.24 -29.18
CA SER A 258 -26.13 19.85 -30.27
C SER A 258 -25.25 18.83 -31.03
N ARG A 259 -25.05 19.06 -32.34
CA ARG A 259 -24.15 18.23 -33.17
C ARG A 259 -22.71 18.29 -32.68
N TRP A 260 -22.22 19.50 -32.39
CA TRP A 260 -20.88 19.72 -31.82
C TRP A 260 -20.70 19.04 -30.47
N GLY A 261 -21.71 19.09 -29.59
CA GLY A 261 -21.67 18.39 -28.31
C GLY A 261 -21.57 16.87 -28.47
N ARG A 262 -22.22 16.29 -29.49
CA ARG A 262 -22.11 14.84 -29.74
C ARG A 262 -20.73 14.47 -30.28
N TRP A 263 -20.12 15.33 -31.10
CA TRP A 263 -18.74 15.15 -31.56
C TRP A 263 -17.75 15.21 -30.41
N THR A 264 -17.83 16.23 -29.55
CA THR A 264 -16.96 16.34 -28.37
C THR A 264 -17.14 15.16 -27.42
N ALA A 265 -18.38 14.72 -27.19
CA ALA A 265 -18.65 13.55 -26.34
C ALA A 265 -18.16 12.21 -26.91
N ARG A 266 -17.90 12.13 -28.22
CA ARG A 266 -17.30 10.96 -28.86
C ARG A 266 -15.77 11.00 -28.84
N LEU A 267 -15.17 12.19 -28.96
CA LEU A 267 -13.72 12.37 -28.99
C LEU A 267 -13.08 12.35 -27.60
N LEU A 268 -13.71 13.01 -26.61
CA LEU A 268 -13.14 13.13 -25.26
C LEU A 268 -12.83 11.79 -24.59
N PRO A 269 -13.70 10.76 -24.66
CA PRO A 269 -13.38 9.47 -24.06
C PRO A 269 -12.19 8.78 -24.71
N VAL A 270 -11.94 9.00 -26.00
CA VAL A 270 -10.76 8.44 -26.68
C VAL A 270 -9.50 9.11 -26.17
N ILE A 271 -9.51 10.44 -26.05
CA ILE A 271 -8.39 11.22 -25.49
C ILE A 271 -8.15 10.84 -24.02
N GLY A 272 -9.22 10.73 -23.24
CA GLY A 272 -9.15 10.33 -21.83
C GLY A 272 -8.60 8.91 -21.65
N LEU A 273 -9.05 7.94 -22.46
CA LEU A 273 -8.52 6.58 -22.45
C LEU A 273 -7.04 6.55 -22.86
N ALA A 274 -6.65 7.30 -23.88
CA ALA A 274 -5.25 7.43 -24.28
C ALA A 274 -4.39 8.03 -23.17
N GLY A 275 -4.88 9.07 -22.47
CA GLY A 275 -4.20 9.69 -21.33
C GLY A 275 -4.05 8.73 -20.14
N VAL A 276 -5.11 8.00 -19.79
CA VAL A 276 -5.05 6.98 -18.72
C VAL A 276 -4.12 5.84 -19.11
N ALA A 277 -4.16 5.37 -20.37
CA ALA A 277 -3.28 4.30 -20.85
C ALA A 277 -1.80 4.73 -20.88
N ALA A 278 -1.53 5.96 -21.32
CA ALA A 278 -0.18 6.53 -21.29
C ALA A 278 0.34 6.65 -19.85
N ALA A 279 -0.49 7.15 -18.92
CA ALA A 279 -0.12 7.22 -17.51
C ALA A 279 0.11 5.82 -16.92
N ALA A 280 -0.74 4.83 -17.24
CA ALA A 280 -0.56 3.45 -16.81
C ALA A 280 0.74 2.81 -17.32
N HIS A 281 1.20 3.22 -18.50
CA HIS A 281 2.41 2.70 -19.12
C HIS A 281 3.70 3.38 -18.64
N TYR A 282 3.69 4.71 -18.53
CA TYR A 282 4.90 5.51 -18.29
C TYR A 282 5.08 5.96 -16.84
N ALA A 283 4.02 6.03 -16.04
CA ALA A 283 4.16 6.48 -14.66
C ALA A 283 4.86 5.41 -13.82
N THR A 284 5.70 5.88 -12.91
CA THR A 284 6.46 5.07 -11.97
C THR A 284 6.10 5.38 -10.52
N GLY A 285 5.34 6.45 -10.29
CA GLY A 285 4.99 6.94 -8.95
C GLY A 285 6.09 7.82 -8.35
N SER A 286 7.06 8.30 -9.13
CA SER A 286 8.16 9.12 -8.60
C SER A 286 7.69 10.47 -8.04
N ALA A 287 8.45 11.04 -7.09
CA ALA A 287 8.12 12.36 -6.53
C ALA A 287 8.10 13.45 -7.61
N ARG A 288 8.96 13.33 -8.64
CA ARG A 288 8.98 14.24 -9.79
C ARG A 288 7.67 14.21 -10.57
N GLU A 289 7.12 13.03 -10.82
CA GLU A 289 5.84 12.88 -11.51
C GLU A 289 4.71 13.55 -10.72
N PHE A 290 4.66 13.34 -9.40
CA PHE A 290 3.65 14.00 -8.55
C PHE A 290 3.82 15.52 -8.53
N ARG A 291 5.06 16.02 -8.45
CA ARG A 291 5.38 17.46 -8.53
C ARG A 291 5.01 18.05 -9.89
N SER A 292 5.06 17.27 -10.97
CA SER A 292 4.64 17.71 -12.31
C SER A 292 3.12 17.69 -12.51
N GLY A 293 2.35 17.24 -11.51
CA GLY A 293 0.88 17.22 -11.56
C GLY A 293 0.29 15.94 -12.17
N LEU A 294 1.01 14.80 -12.13
CA LEU A 294 0.50 13.53 -12.64
C LEU A 294 -0.91 13.20 -12.13
N LEU A 295 -1.15 13.38 -10.82
CA LEU A 295 -2.43 13.03 -10.19
C LEU A 295 -3.61 13.84 -10.73
N ILE A 296 -3.45 15.17 -10.91
CA ILE A 296 -4.51 16.00 -11.50
C ILE A 296 -4.71 15.68 -12.99
N ALA A 297 -3.62 15.41 -13.71
CA ALA A 297 -3.68 15.05 -15.13
C ALA A 297 -4.49 13.76 -15.35
N VAL A 298 -4.26 12.74 -14.52
CA VAL A 298 -5.03 11.49 -14.55
C VAL A 298 -6.48 11.71 -14.15
N ALA A 299 -6.76 12.53 -13.14
CA ALA A 299 -8.13 12.86 -12.77
C ALA A 299 -8.90 13.54 -13.92
N VAL A 300 -8.24 14.44 -14.65
CA VAL A 300 -8.81 15.08 -15.85
C VAL A 300 -9.00 14.07 -16.99
N ALA A 301 -8.02 13.21 -17.25
CA ALA A 301 -8.16 12.16 -18.26
C ALA A 301 -9.32 11.20 -17.94
N ALA A 302 -9.46 10.80 -16.67
CA ALA A 302 -10.56 9.95 -16.22
C ALA A 302 -11.93 10.65 -16.37
N VAL A 303 -12.04 11.94 -16.07
CA VAL A 303 -13.32 12.66 -16.23
C VAL A 303 -13.71 12.85 -17.70
N MET A 304 -12.72 12.98 -18.60
CA MET A 304 -12.92 12.98 -20.06
C MET A 304 -13.47 11.64 -20.57
N VAL A 305 -13.27 10.54 -19.84
CA VAL A 305 -13.95 9.26 -20.11
C VAL A 305 -15.32 9.24 -19.45
N ILE A 306 -15.38 9.42 -18.13
CA ILE A 306 -16.57 9.16 -17.30
C ILE A 306 -17.76 10.04 -17.68
N ALA A 307 -17.56 11.35 -17.81
CA ALA A 307 -18.68 12.26 -18.04
C ALA A 307 -19.32 12.03 -19.43
N PRO A 308 -18.56 11.98 -20.55
CA PRO A 308 -19.19 11.80 -21.85
C PRO A 308 -19.81 10.41 -22.07
N VAL A 309 -19.21 9.33 -21.54
CA VAL A 309 -19.82 7.99 -21.67
C VAL A 309 -21.12 7.86 -20.87
N ALA A 310 -21.26 8.63 -19.78
CA ALA A 310 -22.52 8.74 -19.05
C ALA A 310 -23.58 9.52 -19.84
N LEU A 311 -23.19 10.66 -20.43
CA LEU A 311 -24.08 11.58 -21.14
C LEU A 311 -24.51 11.11 -22.54
N GLU A 312 -23.66 10.36 -23.25
CA GLU A 312 -23.88 9.83 -24.60
C GLU A 312 -23.62 8.32 -24.64
N GLN A 313 -24.55 7.56 -24.06
CA GLN A 313 -24.43 6.09 -23.91
C GLN A 313 -24.44 5.32 -25.25
N ARG A 314 -24.78 5.98 -26.36
CA ARG A 314 -24.73 5.41 -27.71
C ARG A 314 -23.41 5.70 -28.44
N GLY A 315 -22.48 6.42 -27.80
CA GLY A 315 -21.14 6.66 -28.35
C GLY A 315 -20.33 5.36 -28.46
N PRO A 316 -19.36 5.27 -29.39
CA PRO A 316 -18.62 4.04 -29.65
C PRO A 316 -17.88 3.53 -28.39
N VAL A 317 -17.22 4.43 -27.66
CA VAL A 317 -16.52 4.08 -26.41
C VAL A 317 -17.51 3.61 -25.34
N ALA A 318 -18.66 4.26 -25.20
CA ALA A 318 -19.69 3.86 -24.25
C ALA A 318 -20.25 2.45 -24.56
N VAL A 319 -20.44 2.12 -25.85
CA VAL A 319 -20.89 0.80 -26.30
C VAL A 319 -19.86 -0.27 -26.00
N VAL A 320 -18.58 -0.01 -26.25
CA VAL A 320 -17.48 -0.94 -25.92
C VAL A 320 -17.41 -1.19 -24.40
N LEU A 321 -17.47 -0.12 -23.59
CA LEU A 321 -17.46 -0.24 -22.13
C LEU A 321 -18.73 -0.90 -21.58
N ALA A 322 -19.85 -0.81 -22.28
CA ALA A 322 -21.09 -1.50 -21.94
C ALA A 322 -21.11 -3.00 -22.31
N TRP A 323 -19.99 -3.55 -22.79
CA TRP A 323 -19.86 -4.98 -23.08
C TRP A 323 -20.13 -5.82 -21.83
N ARG A 324 -20.98 -6.85 -21.96
CA ARG A 324 -21.55 -7.58 -20.80
C ARG A 324 -20.50 -8.16 -19.84
N PRO A 325 -19.36 -8.73 -20.31
CA PRO A 325 -18.30 -9.18 -19.42
C PRO A 325 -17.64 -8.05 -18.63
N LEU A 326 -17.36 -6.90 -19.26
CA LEU A 326 -16.82 -5.73 -18.57
C LEU A 326 -17.81 -5.20 -17.53
N VAL A 327 -19.10 -5.12 -17.88
CA VAL A 327 -20.13 -4.71 -16.93
C VAL A 327 -20.18 -5.67 -15.74
N TRP A 328 -20.12 -6.98 -15.97
CA TRP A 328 -20.12 -7.99 -14.90
C TRP A 328 -18.90 -7.83 -13.98
N LEU A 329 -17.69 -7.70 -14.55
CA LEU A 329 -16.47 -7.41 -13.77
C LEU A 329 -16.62 -6.11 -12.97
N GLY A 330 -17.20 -5.07 -13.60
CA GLY A 330 -17.51 -3.80 -12.96
C GLY A 330 -18.49 -3.90 -11.79
N THR A 331 -19.46 -4.81 -11.87
CA THR A 331 -20.42 -5.02 -10.78
C THR A 331 -19.77 -5.59 -9.53
N ILE A 332 -18.78 -6.48 -9.69
CA ILE A 332 -18.05 -7.12 -8.59
C ILE A 332 -16.69 -6.46 -8.31
N SER A 333 -16.39 -5.31 -8.95
CA SER A 333 -15.06 -4.68 -8.92
C SER A 333 -14.60 -4.32 -7.51
N TYR A 334 -15.54 -4.02 -6.60
CA TYR A 334 -15.23 -3.79 -5.18
C TYR A 334 -14.65 -5.03 -4.53
N GLY A 335 -15.29 -6.19 -4.72
CA GLY A 335 -14.77 -7.46 -4.22
C GLY A 335 -13.45 -7.84 -4.89
N ILE A 336 -13.26 -7.54 -6.18
CA ILE A 336 -11.98 -7.78 -6.87
C ILE A 336 -10.87 -6.95 -6.22
N TYR A 337 -11.10 -5.64 -6.05
CA TYR A 337 -10.13 -4.73 -5.43
C TYR A 337 -9.84 -5.08 -3.96
N LEU A 338 -10.80 -5.66 -3.25
CA LEU A 338 -10.63 -6.02 -1.84
C LEU A 338 -9.82 -7.31 -1.67
N TRP A 339 -10.08 -8.30 -2.51
CA TRP A 339 -9.48 -9.63 -2.37
C TRP A 339 -8.17 -9.78 -3.12
N HIS A 340 -7.90 -8.98 -4.17
CA HIS A 340 -6.71 -9.19 -5.00
C HIS A 340 -5.44 -9.07 -4.18
N TRP A 341 -5.33 -8.09 -3.29
CA TRP A 341 -4.06 -7.80 -2.63
C TRP A 341 -3.60 -8.91 -1.68
N PRO A 342 -4.40 -9.35 -0.67
CA PRO A 342 -4.04 -10.51 0.13
C PRO A 342 -3.75 -11.76 -0.71
N ILE A 343 -4.54 -12.00 -1.77
CA ILE A 343 -4.35 -13.16 -2.65
C ILE A 343 -3.01 -13.07 -3.41
N PHE A 344 -2.64 -11.90 -3.91
CA PHE A 344 -1.38 -11.70 -4.64
C PHE A 344 -0.16 -11.88 -3.74
N LEU A 345 -0.26 -11.48 -2.46
CA LEU A 345 0.79 -11.72 -1.47
C LEU A 345 0.90 -13.21 -1.10
N VAL A 346 -0.23 -13.91 -0.99
CA VAL A 346 -0.26 -15.34 -0.64
C VAL A 346 0.21 -16.21 -1.81
N LEU A 347 -0.29 -15.95 -3.01
CA LEU A 347 0.07 -16.66 -4.23
C LEU A 347 1.28 -15.97 -4.85
N ASN A 348 2.47 -16.31 -4.35
CA ASN A 348 3.73 -15.76 -4.86
C ASN A 348 4.60 -16.87 -5.48
N GLY A 349 5.63 -16.45 -6.22
CA GLY A 349 6.49 -17.37 -6.96
C GLY A 349 7.25 -18.36 -6.06
N GLU A 350 7.64 -17.94 -4.86
CA GLU A 350 8.33 -18.81 -3.89
C GLU A 350 7.44 -19.99 -3.46
N ARG A 351 6.17 -19.73 -3.17
CA ARG A 351 5.23 -20.76 -2.69
C ARG A 351 4.70 -21.67 -3.78
N THR A 352 4.51 -21.12 -4.98
CA THR A 352 3.84 -21.81 -6.07
C THR A 352 4.81 -22.40 -7.09
N GLY A 353 6.04 -21.89 -7.15
CA GLY A 353 6.99 -22.17 -8.24
C GLY A 353 6.58 -21.58 -9.59
N TRP A 354 5.48 -20.81 -9.65
CA TRP A 354 4.99 -20.18 -10.88
C TRP A 354 5.45 -18.73 -10.97
N THR A 355 5.79 -18.28 -12.18
CA THR A 355 6.24 -16.90 -12.44
C THR A 355 5.60 -16.32 -13.70
N GLY A 356 5.82 -15.02 -13.93
CA GLY A 356 5.31 -14.29 -15.11
C GLY A 356 3.78 -14.34 -15.28
N LEU A 357 3.34 -14.49 -16.53
CA LEU A 357 1.92 -14.47 -16.90
C LEU A 357 1.10 -15.61 -16.32
N LEU A 358 1.73 -16.77 -16.06
CA LEU A 358 1.05 -17.90 -15.43
C LEU A 358 0.65 -17.55 -13.99
N LEU A 359 1.60 -17.06 -13.19
CA LEU A 359 1.33 -16.62 -11.83
C LEU A 359 0.26 -15.52 -11.81
N PHE A 360 0.37 -14.54 -12.71
CA PHE A 360 -0.63 -13.47 -12.84
C PHE A 360 -2.03 -14.01 -13.18
N GLY A 361 -2.15 -14.95 -14.13
CA GLY A 361 -3.41 -15.56 -14.52
C GLY A 361 -4.06 -16.31 -13.37
N VAL A 362 -3.28 -17.09 -12.61
CA VAL A 362 -3.75 -17.81 -11.42
C VAL A 362 -4.22 -16.83 -10.34
N ARG A 363 -3.43 -15.79 -10.05
CA ARG A 363 -3.79 -14.74 -9.09
C ARG A 363 -5.12 -14.05 -9.46
N CYS A 364 -5.29 -13.70 -10.74
CA CYS A 364 -6.53 -13.14 -11.25
C CYS A 364 -7.69 -14.12 -11.12
N ALA A 365 -7.51 -15.39 -11.49
CA ALA A 365 -8.54 -16.41 -11.40
C ALA A 365 -8.98 -16.65 -9.94
N ALA A 366 -8.03 -16.76 -9.02
CA ALA A 366 -8.30 -16.91 -7.58
C ALA A 366 -9.04 -15.69 -7.03
N THR A 367 -8.61 -14.49 -7.41
CA THR A 367 -9.30 -13.23 -7.04
C THR A 367 -10.73 -13.24 -7.54
N LEU A 368 -10.95 -13.49 -8.83
CA LEU A 368 -12.29 -13.52 -9.42
C LEU A 368 -13.20 -14.57 -8.77
N ALA A 369 -12.67 -15.74 -8.46
CA ALA A 369 -13.41 -16.81 -7.78
C ALA A 369 -13.83 -16.38 -6.37
N VAL A 370 -12.92 -15.86 -5.55
CA VAL A 370 -13.19 -15.41 -4.19
C VAL A 370 -14.13 -14.21 -4.18
N SER A 371 -13.91 -13.23 -5.06
CA SER A 371 -14.78 -12.05 -5.18
C SER A 371 -16.18 -12.43 -5.65
N ALA A 372 -16.32 -13.37 -6.59
CA ALA A 372 -17.63 -13.87 -7.02
C ALA A 372 -18.34 -14.63 -5.89
N ALA A 373 -17.63 -15.47 -5.13
CA ALA A 373 -18.17 -16.16 -3.97
C ALA A 373 -18.63 -15.17 -2.89
N SER A 374 -17.78 -14.22 -2.51
CA SER A 374 -18.11 -13.12 -1.58
C SER A 374 -19.35 -12.35 -2.03
N TRP A 375 -19.43 -12.04 -3.32
CA TRP A 375 -20.56 -11.32 -3.89
C TRP A 375 -21.88 -12.06 -3.75
N TRP A 376 -21.92 -13.33 -4.14
CA TRP A 376 -23.15 -14.14 -4.13
C TRP A 376 -23.56 -14.60 -2.74
N LEU A 377 -22.59 -14.96 -1.89
CA LEU A 377 -22.84 -15.59 -0.59
C LEU A 377 -23.05 -14.56 0.53
N ILE A 378 -22.46 -13.37 0.42
CA ILE A 378 -22.43 -12.39 1.52
C ILE A 378 -23.00 -11.05 1.09
N GLU A 379 -22.43 -10.43 0.05
CA GLU A 379 -22.81 -9.06 -0.32
C GLU A 379 -24.26 -8.97 -0.83
N GLN A 380 -24.66 -9.88 -1.74
CA GLN A 380 -26.01 -9.86 -2.32
C GLN A 380 -27.10 -10.13 -1.28
N PRO A 381 -26.99 -11.14 -0.40
CA PRO A 381 -27.94 -11.34 0.69
C PRO A 381 -28.09 -10.10 1.58
N VAL A 382 -26.98 -9.51 2.04
CA VAL A 382 -27.01 -8.33 2.93
C VAL A 382 -27.59 -7.10 2.22
N ARG A 383 -27.29 -6.89 0.92
CA ARG A 383 -27.85 -5.78 0.14
C ARG A 383 -29.35 -5.91 -0.08
N LYS A 384 -29.86 -7.14 -0.28
CA LYS A 384 -31.29 -7.41 -0.48
C LYS A 384 -32.07 -7.46 0.83
N TRP A 385 -31.39 -7.65 1.94
CA TRP A 385 -32.00 -7.69 3.26
C TRP A 385 -32.65 -6.35 3.64
N ARG A 386 -33.94 -6.40 4.01
CA ARG A 386 -34.74 -5.25 4.44
C ARG A 386 -35.38 -5.53 5.80
N PRO A 387 -34.60 -5.51 6.90
CA PRO A 387 -35.17 -5.65 8.23
C PRO A 387 -36.09 -4.47 8.52
N VAL A 388 -37.28 -4.78 9.03
CA VAL A 388 -38.35 -3.80 9.32
C VAL A 388 -38.14 -3.12 10.68
N LEU A 389 -37.29 -3.67 11.56
CA LEU A 389 -37.23 -3.31 12.99
C LEU A 389 -35.83 -3.00 13.55
N VAL A 390 -34.77 -2.97 12.72
CA VAL A 390 -33.39 -2.79 13.22
C VAL A 390 -32.82 -1.43 12.80
N PRO A 391 -32.30 -0.61 13.74
CA PRO A 391 -31.58 0.62 13.39
C PRO A 391 -30.22 0.25 12.79
N LEU A 392 -30.12 0.32 11.46
CA LEU A 392 -29.00 -0.24 10.69
C LEU A 392 -27.67 0.50 10.88
N LEU A 393 -27.70 1.78 11.24
CA LEU A 393 -26.48 2.56 11.49
C LEU A 393 -25.78 2.12 12.79
N PRO A 394 -26.48 2.05 13.95
CA PRO A 394 -25.92 1.41 15.14
C PRO A 394 -25.43 -0.02 14.89
N LEU A 395 -26.16 -0.80 14.09
CA LEU A 395 -25.74 -2.17 13.74
C LEU A 395 -24.43 -2.18 12.95
N ALA A 396 -24.27 -1.30 11.95
CA ALA A 396 -23.04 -1.18 11.18
C ALA A 396 -21.86 -0.77 12.08
N GLY A 397 -22.07 0.22 12.96
CA GLY A 397 -21.07 0.64 13.94
C GLY A 397 -20.70 -0.49 14.91
N ALA A 398 -21.68 -1.21 15.44
CA ALA A 398 -21.47 -2.37 16.31
C ALA A 398 -20.74 -3.50 15.57
N THR A 399 -21.02 -3.73 14.29
CA THR A 399 -20.34 -4.74 13.48
C THR A 399 -18.85 -4.39 13.32
N ALA A 400 -18.54 -3.14 12.98
CA ALA A 400 -17.16 -2.67 12.87
C ALA A 400 -16.43 -2.74 14.21
N ALA A 401 -17.06 -2.28 15.30
CA ALA A 401 -16.48 -2.33 16.64
C ALA A 401 -16.24 -3.77 17.12
N THR A 402 -17.18 -4.68 16.85
CA THR A 402 -17.04 -6.10 17.19
C THR A 402 -15.92 -6.73 16.38
N ALA A 403 -15.83 -6.45 15.07
CA ALA A 403 -14.75 -6.95 14.23
C ALA A 403 -13.37 -6.42 14.68
N ALA A 404 -13.29 -5.16 15.09
CA ALA A 404 -12.09 -4.57 15.68
C ALA A 404 -11.72 -5.28 16.99
N ALA A 405 -12.67 -5.47 17.91
CA ALA A 405 -12.44 -6.17 19.18
C ALA A 405 -11.99 -7.63 18.96
N VAL A 406 -12.63 -8.35 18.04
CA VAL A 406 -12.25 -9.72 17.64
C VAL A 406 -10.83 -9.73 17.07
N THR A 407 -10.49 -8.77 16.21
CA THR A 407 -9.16 -8.68 15.62
C THR A 407 -8.10 -8.39 16.68
N MET A 408 -8.37 -7.45 17.60
CA MET A 408 -7.49 -7.16 18.73
C MET A 408 -7.29 -8.35 19.67
N LEU A 409 -8.29 -9.23 19.79
CA LEU A 409 -8.20 -10.45 20.59
C LEU A 409 -7.41 -11.56 19.89
N ILE A 410 -7.57 -11.71 18.58
CA ILE A 410 -6.95 -12.79 17.80
C ILE A 410 -5.53 -12.44 17.37
N VAL A 411 -5.25 -11.16 17.09
CA VAL A 411 -3.94 -10.65 16.69
C VAL A 411 -3.25 -10.08 17.93
N PRO A 412 -2.31 -10.83 18.54
CA PRO A 412 -1.62 -10.36 19.74
C PRO A 412 -0.83 -9.11 19.40
N VAL A 413 -0.68 -8.23 20.39
CA VAL A 413 0.32 -7.17 20.33
C VAL A 413 1.66 -7.88 20.25
N GLY A 414 2.44 -7.64 19.19
CA GLY A 414 3.84 -8.04 19.21
C GLY A 414 4.48 -7.47 20.48
N PRO A 415 5.44 -8.16 21.12
CA PRO A 415 6.14 -7.58 22.25
C PRO A 415 6.78 -6.27 21.78
N VAL A 416 6.12 -5.16 22.10
CA VAL A 416 6.80 -3.88 22.25
C VAL A 416 7.87 -4.19 23.28
N GLY A 417 9.15 -4.12 22.87
CA GLY A 417 10.25 -4.34 23.79
C GLY A 417 9.97 -3.56 25.07
N ALA A 418 10.26 -4.17 26.23
CA ALA A 418 9.92 -3.67 27.57
C ALA A 418 10.51 -2.28 27.93
N SER A 419 11.00 -1.52 26.96
CA SER A 419 11.48 -0.16 27.02
C SER A 419 10.35 0.90 27.04
N ASP A 420 9.12 0.57 26.62
CA ASP A 420 8.05 1.57 26.44
C ASP A 420 7.20 1.86 27.70
N ALA A 421 7.34 1.08 28.78
CA ALA A 421 6.49 1.21 29.96
C ALA A 421 6.84 2.39 30.90
N SER A 422 7.79 3.26 30.52
CA SER A 422 8.30 4.35 31.38
C SER A 422 8.12 5.77 30.82
N LEU A 423 7.39 5.98 29.71
CA LEU A 423 7.26 7.31 29.10
C LEU A 423 5.88 7.98 29.28
N PRO A 424 5.82 9.29 29.56
CA PRO A 424 4.56 10.05 29.69
C PRO A 424 3.80 10.18 28.35
N PRO A 425 2.48 10.44 28.37
CA PRO A 425 1.67 10.57 27.16
C PRO A 425 2.05 11.83 26.37
N GLY A 426 2.52 11.65 25.13
CA GLY A 426 2.89 12.75 24.22
C GLY A 426 4.10 12.49 23.32
N ILE A 427 4.76 11.34 23.44
CA ILE A 427 5.93 10.98 22.63
C ILE A 427 5.55 9.82 21.70
N SER A 428 5.56 10.08 20.39
CA SER A 428 5.29 9.09 19.35
C SER A 428 6.36 7.99 19.32
N SER A 429 5.97 6.76 19.01
CA SER A 429 6.81 5.55 18.84
C SER A 429 7.95 5.68 17.81
N VAL A 430 7.99 6.76 17.03
CA VAL A 430 9.11 7.12 16.15
C VAL A 430 10.31 7.70 16.92
N ALA A 431 10.12 8.13 18.17
CA ALA A 431 11.21 8.63 19.03
C ALA A 431 12.08 7.52 19.65
N VAL A 432 11.71 6.24 19.50
CA VAL A 432 12.57 5.12 19.92
C VAL A 432 13.77 4.95 18.99
N VAL A 433 13.78 5.61 17.82
CA VAL A 433 14.91 5.62 16.88
C VAL A 433 15.32 7.06 16.54
N SER A 434 15.65 7.89 17.55
CA SER A 434 16.61 9.02 17.53
C SER A 434 16.38 9.96 18.72
N PRO A 435 17.41 10.68 19.20
CA PRO A 435 18.66 10.24 19.82
C PRO A 435 18.62 10.50 21.35
N SER A 436 19.39 9.76 22.15
CA SER A 436 19.86 10.35 23.41
C SER A 436 20.73 11.58 23.06
N PRO A 437 20.65 12.70 23.80
CA PRO A 437 21.57 13.82 23.60
C PRO A 437 23.01 13.31 23.60
N PRO A 438 23.94 13.90 22.83
CA PRO A 438 25.34 13.49 22.86
C PRO A 438 25.83 13.66 24.30
N GLY A 439 25.99 12.54 25.00
CA GLY A 439 26.83 12.50 26.19
C GLY A 439 28.24 12.86 25.72
N GLU A 440 28.90 13.74 26.47
CA GLU A 440 30.27 14.15 26.17
C GLU A 440 31.15 12.91 25.88
N PRO A 441 32.02 12.97 24.87
CA PRO A 441 32.92 11.86 24.54
C PRO A 441 33.83 11.58 25.72
N GLN A 442 33.51 10.55 26.51
CA GLN A 442 34.41 10.04 27.52
C GLN A 442 35.49 9.18 26.85
N PRO A 443 36.77 9.36 27.21
CA PRO A 443 37.85 8.56 26.63
C PRO A 443 37.62 7.08 26.93
N ALA A 444 37.90 6.24 25.92
CA ALA A 444 37.80 4.79 26.00
C ALA A 444 38.61 4.27 27.21
N ARG A 445 37.92 3.94 28.30
CA ARG A 445 38.50 3.21 29.42
C ARG A 445 38.66 1.76 29.00
N ALA A 446 39.83 1.20 29.33
CA ALA A 446 40.14 -0.21 29.20
C ALA A 446 38.99 -1.08 29.71
N ILE A 447 38.77 -2.20 29.00
CA ILE A 447 37.79 -3.27 29.25
C ILE A 447 37.51 -3.37 30.75
N ALA A 448 36.42 -2.75 31.20
CA ALA A 448 35.95 -2.94 32.57
C ALA A 448 35.59 -4.42 32.72
N GLN A 449 36.10 -5.09 33.75
CA GLN A 449 35.73 -6.46 34.06
C GLN A 449 34.20 -6.58 34.03
N ARG A 450 33.70 -7.49 33.18
CA ARG A 450 32.27 -7.79 33.05
C ARG A 450 31.72 -8.13 34.44
N ASP A 451 30.63 -7.47 34.84
CA ASP A 451 29.86 -7.88 35.99
C ASP A 451 29.30 -9.29 35.72
N PRO A 452 29.72 -10.33 36.46
CA PRO A 452 29.25 -11.69 36.25
C PRO A 452 27.75 -11.87 36.52
N HIS A 453 27.11 -10.90 37.17
CA HIS A 453 25.67 -10.92 37.46
C HIS A 453 24.81 -10.28 36.36
N ARG A 454 25.41 -9.65 35.33
CA ARG A 454 24.67 -9.08 34.19
C ARG A 454 24.59 -10.07 33.01
N PRO A 455 23.45 -10.11 32.28
CA PRO A 455 23.32 -10.90 31.05
C PRO A 455 24.39 -10.54 30.02
N PHE A 456 24.84 -11.52 29.23
CA PHE A 456 25.78 -11.31 28.12
C PHE A 456 25.12 -10.48 27.03
N THR A 457 25.55 -9.22 26.89
CA THR A 457 24.90 -8.26 26.01
C THR A 457 25.46 -8.33 24.61
N VAL A 458 24.59 -8.55 23.62
CA VAL A 458 24.94 -8.61 22.20
C VAL A 458 24.24 -7.49 21.45
N SER A 459 24.99 -6.56 20.87
CA SER A 459 24.42 -5.53 19.99
C SER A 459 24.41 -6.03 18.55
N VAL A 460 23.24 -6.05 17.92
CA VAL A 460 23.02 -6.56 16.58
C VAL A 460 22.78 -5.41 15.61
N PHE A 461 23.62 -5.32 14.58
CA PHE A 461 23.55 -4.31 13.52
C PHE A 461 23.28 -4.98 12.19
N GLY A 462 22.50 -4.35 11.33
CA GLY A 462 22.23 -4.95 10.02
C GLY A 462 21.02 -4.39 9.28
N ASP A 463 20.59 -5.18 8.32
CA ASP A 463 19.42 -4.92 7.48
C ASP A 463 18.19 -5.74 7.92
N SER A 464 17.26 -5.98 7.00
CA SER A 464 16.05 -6.76 7.25
C SER A 464 16.32 -8.23 7.63
N ILE A 465 17.44 -8.82 7.21
CA ILE A 465 17.83 -10.18 7.62
C ILE A 465 18.16 -10.19 9.12
N GLY A 466 18.93 -9.21 9.58
CA GLY A 466 19.24 -9.02 10.99
C GLY A 466 17.98 -8.73 11.81
N TRP A 467 17.11 -7.86 11.30
CA TRP A 467 15.83 -7.56 11.95
C TRP A 467 14.97 -8.81 12.12
N THR A 468 14.90 -9.66 11.09
CA THR A 468 14.11 -10.90 11.15
C THR A 468 14.66 -11.86 12.19
N LEU A 469 15.99 -11.97 12.29
CA LEU A 469 16.65 -12.75 13.32
C LEU A 469 16.27 -12.25 14.72
N MET A 470 16.36 -10.95 14.94
CA MET A 470 16.04 -10.30 16.21
C MET A 470 14.55 -10.44 16.58
N HIS A 471 13.67 -10.22 15.61
CA HIS A 471 12.21 -10.27 15.79
C HIS A 471 11.73 -11.65 16.26
N TYR A 472 12.36 -12.72 15.78
CA TYR A 472 11.98 -14.09 16.11
C TYR A 472 12.88 -14.78 17.13
N LEU A 473 13.83 -14.05 17.70
CA LEU A 473 14.72 -14.60 18.68
C LEU A 473 13.89 -15.06 19.90
N PRO A 474 13.93 -16.34 20.28
CA PRO A 474 13.25 -16.80 21.48
C PRO A 474 13.88 -16.15 22.72
N SER A 475 13.22 -16.28 23.88
CA SER A 475 13.86 -15.90 25.14
C SER A 475 15.14 -16.74 25.31
N THR A 476 16.27 -16.04 25.48
CA THR A 476 17.59 -16.65 25.54
C THR A 476 18.21 -16.42 26.92
N PRO A 477 18.02 -17.33 27.90
CA PRO A 477 18.51 -17.14 29.26
C PRO A 477 20.02 -16.86 29.30
N GLY A 478 20.41 -15.79 29.99
CA GLY A 478 21.81 -15.38 30.12
C GLY A 478 22.32 -14.48 29.00
N PHE A 479 21.52 -14.21 27.97
CA PHE A 479 21.81 -13.22 26.93
C PHE A 479 20.84 -12.04 26.99
N HIS A 480 21.31 -10.88 26.54
CA HIS A 480 20.49 -9.71 26.27
C HIS A 480 20.86 -9.16 24.90
N PHE A 481 19.97 -9.31 23.92
CA PHE A 481 20.21 -8.83 22.57
C PHE A 481 19.60 -7.44 22.38
N VAL A 482 20.37 -6.52 21.79
CA VAL A 482 19.95 -5.15 21.48
C VAL A 482 19.88 -4.99 19.97
N ASP A 483 18.72 -4.58 19.45
CA ASP A 483 18.46 -4.49 18.01
C ASP A 483 18.72 -3.06 17.48
N HIS A 484 19.70 -2.94 16.57
CA HIS A 484 20.01 -1.71 15.83
C HIS A 484 19.85 -1.89 14.30
N THR A 485 19.09 -2.89 13.89
CA THR A 485 18.89 -3.24 12.48
C THR A 485 17.90 -2.28 11.82
N VAL A 486 18.10 -2.03 10.52
CA VAL A 486 17.25 -1.13 9.74
C VAL A 486 16.87 -1.79 8.43
N ILE A 487 15.59 -2.10 8.29
CA ILE A 487 15.05 -2.80 7.13
C ILE A 487 15.27 -1.96 5.86
N GLY A 488 15.88 -2.58 4.84
CA GLY A 488 16.07 -1.95 3.54
C GLY A 488 17.35 -1.14 3.40
N CYS A 489 18.21 -1.10 4.42
CA CYS A 489 19.43 -0.29 4.39
C CYS A 489 20.66 -1.07 3.97
N SER A 490 21.46 -0.41 3.12
CA SER A 490 22.78 -0.83 2.69
C SER A 490 23.87 -0.09 3.47
N LEU A 491 25.09 -0.64 3.48
CA LEU A 491 26.30 0.10 3.84
C LEU A 491 26.64 1.20 2.83
N VAL A 492 26.26 1.00 1.56
CA VAL A 492 26.46 2.01 0.51
C VAL A 492 25.56 3.21 0.77
N ARG A 493 26.15 4.40 0.65
CA ARG A 493 25.50 5.68 0.86
C ARG A 493 25.21 6.36 -0.48
N GLY A 494 23.97 6.83 -0.64
CA GLY A 494 23.50 7.55 -1.82
C GLY A 494 23.22 6.67 -3.05
N GLY A 495 22.76 7.33 -4.10
CA GLY A 495 22.49 6.76 -5.42
C GLY A 495 21.21 5.90 -5.48
N PRO A 496 20.45 5.95 -6.58
CA PRO A 496 19.40 4.96 -6.80
C PRO A 496 20.00 3.56 -6.98
N TYR A 497 19.24 2.54 -6.59
CA TYR A 497 19.56 1.13 -6.79
C TYR A 497 18.44 0.43 -7.57
N ARG A 498 18.74 -0.74 -8.15
CA ARG A 498 17.76 -1.59 -8.82
C ARG A 498 17.42 -2.77 -7.94
N TYR A 499 16.14 -2.98 -7.73
CA TYR A 499 15.63 -4.11 -6.98
C TYR A 499 14.39 -4.66 -7.69
N PHE A 500 14.42 -5.95 -8.01
CA PHE A 500 13.40 -6.63 -8.82
C PHE A 500 13.04 -5.87 -10.12
N GLY A 501 14.06 -5.25 -10.74
CA GLY A 501 13.94 -4.54 -12.02
C GLY A 501 13.38 -3.12 -11.91
N GLN A 502 13.02 -2.67 -10.71
CA GLN A 502 12.61 -1.29 -10.46
C GLN A 502 13.78 -0.46 -9.98
N THR A 503 13.87 0.79 -10.45
CA THR A 503 14.83 1.76 -9.92
C THR A 503 14.21 2.43 -8.70
N LEU A 504 14.87 2.29 -7.55
CA LEU A 504 14.45 2.79 -6.25
C LEU A 504 15.49 3.76 -5.70
N ASP A 505 15.05 4.76 -4.95
CA ASP A 505 15.94 5.68 -4.26
C ASP A 505 16.32 5.13 -2.87
N GLN A 506 17.56 5.39 -2.45
CA GLN A 506 18.03 5.07 -1.10
C GLN A 506 17.24 5.88 -0.07
N LYS A 507 16.75 5.22 1.00
CA LYS A 507 16.07 5.92 2.09
C LYS A 507 17.05 6.86 2.81
N THR A 508 16.60 8.07 3.15
CA THR A 508 17.41 9.07 3.85
C THR A 508 17.96 8.55 5.19
N GLU A 509 17.19 7.72 5.90
CA GLU A 509 17.61 7.09 7.17
C GLU A 509 18.77 6.10 7.02
N CYS A 510 19.00 5.57 5.81
CA CYS A 510 20.12 4.70 5.53
C CYS A 510 21.43 5.47 5.35
N GLU A 511 21.40 6.77 5.03
CA GLU A 511 22.62 7.55 4.81
C GLU A 511 23.36 7.90 6.11
N SER A 512 22.63 7.98 7.22
CA SER A 512 23.14 8.40 8.53
C SER A 512 23.66 7.25 9.40
N TRP A 513 23.74 6.03 8.85
CA TRP A 513 24.16 4.85 9.61
C TRP A 513 25.49 5.01 10.36
N PRO A 514 26.55 5.71 9.85
CA PRO A 514 27.80 5.81 10.59
C PRO A 514 27.64 6.54 11.93
N GLY A 515 26.87 7.62 11.94
CA GLY A 515 26.57 8.38 13.15
C GLY A 515 25.72 7.56 14.11
N ARG A 516 24.66 6.92 13.60
CA ARG A 516 23.75 6.09 14.42
C ARG A 516 24.48 4.94 15.09
N TRP A 517 25.32 4.21 14.35
CA TRP A 517 26.07 3.06 14.90
C TRP A 517 27.12 3.51 15.92
N THR A 518 27.77 4.65 15.71
CA THR A 518 28.71 5.23 16.69
C THR A 518 28.01 5.54 18.00
N SER A 519 26.84 6.20 17.95
CA SER A 519 26.06 6.51 19.15
C SER A 519 25.52 5.25 19.84
N ALA A 520 25.03 4.28 19.08
CA ALA A 520 24.52 3.01 19.60
C ALA A 520 25.59 2.23 20.37
N ILE A 521 26.76 2.02 19.77
CA ILE A 521 27.86 1.28 20.40
C ILE A 521 28.39 1.97 21.66
N ALA A 522 28.46 3.30 21.66
CA ALA A 522 28.88 4.05 22.84
C ALA A 522 27.88 3.91 24.01
N GLY A 523 26.59 3.80 23.71
CA GLY A 523 25.52 3.63 24.69
C GLY A 523 25.45 2.20 25.26
N ASP A 524 25.51 1.19 24.40
CA ASP A 524 25.24 -0.20 24.77
C ASP A 524 26.32 -0.84 25.65
N ARG A 525 27.60 -0.51 25.40
CA ARG A 525 28.78 -1.19 25.99
C ARG A 525 28.64 -2.72 25.97
N PRO A 526 28.49 -3.32 24.77
CA PRO A 526 28.17 -4.73 24.64
C PRO A 526 29.34 -5.65 25.01
N ASP A 527 29.03 -6.91 25.33
CA ASP A 527 30.03 -7.96 25.52
C ASP A 527 30.43 -8.59 24.16
N ALA A 528 29.54 -8.56 23.15
CA ALA A 528 29.83 -8.97 21.77
C ALA A 528 28.98 -8.16 20.76
N ILE A 529 29.45 -8.09 19.51
CA ILE A 529 28.74 -7.38 18.44
C ILE A 529 28.50 -8.35 17.28
N LEU A 530 27.28 -8.32 16.72
CA LEU A 530 26.91 -9.09 15.54
C LEU A 530 26.53 -8.15 14.40
N LEU A 531 27.18 -8.29 13.25
CA LEU A 531 26.89 -7.52 12.04
C LEU A 531 26.32 -8.43 10.94
N ILE A 532 25.10 -8.15 10.50
CA ILE A 532 24.39 -8.89 9.44
C ILE A 532 24.05 -7.92 8.30
N VAL A 533 24.90 -7.91 7.27
CA VAL A 533 24.78 -7.05 6.07
C VAL A 533 25.18 -7.84 4.82
N GLY A 534 24.74 -7.39 3.66
CA GLY A 534 25.10 -7.99 2.38
C GLY A 534 23.97 -7.98 1.36
N ARG A 535 22.70 -8.07 1.79
CA ARG A 535 21.58 -8.21 0.85
C ARG A 535 21.55 -7.02 -0.12
N TRP A 536 21.66 -5.82 0.43
CA TRP A 536 21.62 -4.58 -0.34
C TRP A 536 22.96 -4.21 -0.98
N GLU A 537 24.02 -5.00 -0.77
CA GLU A 537 25.31 -4.85 -1.44
C GLU A 537 25.37 -5.64 -2.75
N THR A 538 24.45 -6.59 -2.95
CA THR A 538 24.35 -7.42 -4.18
C THR A 538 23.51 -6.81 -5.30
N VAL A 539 22.79 -5.73 -5.03
CA VAL A 539 21.97 -5.01 -6.01
C VAL A 539 22.83 -4.21 -6.99
N ASP A 540 22.32 -3.98 -8.20
CA ASP A 540 22.90 -2.96 -9.08
C ASP A 540 22.58 -1.57 -8.51
N ARG A 541 23.53 -0.65 -8.51
CA ARG A 541 23.30 0.72 -8.03
C ARG A 541 24.15 1.76 -8.70
N VAL A 542 23.71 3.01 -8.59
CA VAL A 542 24.47 4.15 -9.08
C VAL A 542 25.51 4.55 -8.03
N ASN A 543 26.79 4.45 -8.40
CA ASN A 543 27.90 5.02 -7.64
C ASN A 543 28.66 5.98 -8.57
N GLU A 544 28.98 7.18 -8.09
CA GLU A 544 29.68 8.22 -8.88
C GLU A 544 29.01 8.49 -10.26
N GLY A 545 27.68 8.47 -10.29
CA GLY A 545 26.89 8.75 -11.51
C GLY A 545 26.81 7.60 -12.52
N ARG A 546 27.36 6.42 -12.21
CA ARG A 546 27.32 5.24 -13.10
C ARG A 546 26.63 4.06 -12.42
N TRP A 547 25.80 3.35 -13.17
CA TRP A 547 25.32 2.03 -12.76
C TRP A 547 26.51 1.08 -12.65
N THR A 548 26.62 0.45 -11.49
CA THR A 548 27.68 -0.48 -11.13
C THR A 548 27.11 -1.54 -10.19
N HIS A 549 27.94 -2.48 -9.79
CA HIS A 549 27.56 -3.60 -8.97
C HIS A 549 28.80 -4.28 -8.39
N ILE A 550 28.59 -5.14 -7.39
CA ILE A 550 29.69 -5.93 -6.84
C ILE A 550 30.33 -6.82 -7.90
N GLY A 551 31.65 -7.01 -7.81
CA GLY A 551 32.49 -7.64 -8.83
C GLY A 551 33.14 -6.64 -9.80
N GLU A 552 32.72 -5.37 -9.81
CA GLU A 552 33.42 -4.31 -10.53
C GLU A 552 34.50 -3.67 -9.63
N PRO A 553 35.77 -3.57 -10.07
CA PRO A 553 36.88 -3.16 -9.20
C PRO A 553 36.68 -1.82 -8.47
N ALA A 554 36.10 -0.82 -9.14
CA ALA A 554 35.86 0.50 -8.55
C ALA A 554 34.81 0.44 -7.43
N PHE A 555 33.73 -0.31 -7.65
CA PHE A 555 32.68 -0.45 -6.66
C PHE A 555 33.08 -1.38 -5.52
N ASP A 556 33.84 -2.44 -5.79
CA ASP A 556 34.42 -3.31 -4.77
C ASP A 556 35.36 -2.52 -3.84
N ALA A 557 36.17 -1.59 -4.38
CA ALA A 557 37.02 -0.73 -3.58
C ALA A 557 36.21 0.20 -2.66
N TYR A 558 35.11 0.76 -3.17
CA TYR A 558 34.18 1.58 -2.40
C TYR A 558 33.48 0.77 -1.29
N LEU A 559 32.92 -0.40 -1.62
CA LEU A 559 32.28 -1.31 -0.66
C LEU A 559 33.25 -1.74 0.44
N ALA A 560 34.48 -2.08 0.09
CA ALA A 560 35.52 -2.40 1.07
C ALA A 560 35.88 -1.19 1.95
N GLY A 561 35.74 0.04 1.45
CA GLY A 561 35.87 1.27 2.23
C GLY A 561 34.75 1.43 3.26
N GLU A 562 33.49 1.28 2.85
CA GLU A 562 32.33 1.39 3.75
C GLU A 562 32.29 0.24 4.77
N LEU A 563 32.65 -0.99 4.38
CA LEU A 563 32.77 -2.12 5.30
C LEU A 563 33.89 -1.92 6.31
N ARG A 564 35.05 -1.37 5.91
CA ARG A 564 36.11 -0.99 6.87
C ARG A 564 35.61 0.04 7.87
N ARG A 565 34.92 1.07 7.41
CA ARG A 565 34.30 2.09 8.26
C ARG A 565 33.33 1.46 9.27
N ALA A 566 32.48 0.55 8.81
CA ALA A 566 31.55 -0.17 9.69
C ALA A 566 32.29 -0.94 10.78
N VAL A 567 33.31 -1.70 10.41
CA VAL A 567 34.14 -2.45 11.35
C VAL A 567 34.88 -1.52 12.31
N ASP A 568 35.46 -0.41 11.84
CA ASP A 568 36.15 0.58 12.67
C ASP A 568 35.22 1.17 13.74
N ILE A 569 33.99 1.53 13.37
CA ILE A 569 32.98 2.08 14.29
C ILE A 569 32.58 1.04 15.33
N LEU A 570 32.27 -0.18 14.91
CA LEU A 570 31.76 -1.21 15.82
C LEU A 570 32.86 -1.71 16.78
N SER A 571 34.08 -1.89 16.28
CA SER A 571 35.22 -2.32 17.10
C SER A 571 35.72 -1.24 18.07
N ALA A 572 35.26 0.01 17.98
CA ALA A 572 35.67 1.10 18.87
C ALA A 572 35.31 0.85 20.35
N SER A 573 34.34 -0.02 20.64
CA SER A 573 34.00 -0.45 22.01
C SER A 573 35.03 -1.37 22.65
N GLY A 574 35.89 -2.01 21.84
CA GLY A 574 36.78 -3.09 22.28
C GLY A 574 36.10 -4.45 22.44
N ALA A 575 34.79 -4.57 22.21
CA ALA A 575 34.08 -5.85 22.22
C ALA A 575 34.40 -6.67 20.94
N PRO A 576 34.47 -8.01 21.02
CA PRO A 576 34.59 -8.87 19.84
C PRO A 576 33.47 -8.62 18.84
N LEU A 577 33.83 -8.42 17.57
CA LEU A 577 32.89 -8.22 16.47
C LEU A 577 32.81 -9.48 15.62
N THR A 578 31.60 -10.00 15.42
CA THR A 578 31.33 -11.12 14.53
C THR A 578 30.53 -10.63 13.32
N VAL A 579 31.04 -10.89 12.11
CA VAL A 579 30.39 -10.49 10.86
C VAL A 579 29.82 -11.71 10.15
N ALA A 580 28.51 -11.73 9.89
CA ALA A 580 27.86 -12.80 9.15
C ALA A 580 28.07 -12.65 7.65
N ASN A 581 28.41 -13.73 6.97
CA ASN A 581 28.41 -13.76 5.50
C ASN A 581 26.98 -13.97 4.96
N LEU A 582 26.74 -13.56 3.71
CA LEU A 582 25.40 -13.52 3.13
C LEU A 582 24.99 -14.92 2.62
N PRO A 583 23.85 -15.49 3.05
CA PRO A 583 23.28 -16.69 2.44
C PRO A 583 22.72 -16.43 1.04
N TYR A 584 22.67 -17.46 0.20
CA TYR A 584 21.95 -17.38 -1.07
C TYR A 584 20.46 -17.09 -0.84
N SER A 585 19.87 -16.37 -1.77
CA SER A 585 18.49 -15.90 -1.71
C SER A 585 17.75 -16.21 -3.01
N ARG A 586 16.43 -16.33 -2.94
CA ARG A 586 15.56 -16.51 -4.12
C ARG A 586 14.17 -15.95 -3.84
N ARG A 587 14.03 -14.64 -3.99
CA ARG A 587 12.80 -13.91 -3.67
C ARG A 587 11.96 -13.58 -4.90
N GLY A 588 12.56 -13.52 -6.10
CA GLY A 588 11.80 -13.31 -7.33
C GLY A 588 12.54 -13.71 -8.60
N GLU A 589 11.79 -13.88 -9.69
CA GLU A 589 12.31 -14.17 -11.03
C GLU A 589 11.81 -13.12 -12.01
N ARG A 590 12.63 -12.82 -13.01
CA ARG A 590 12.28 -11.96 -14.13
C ARG A 590 11.16 -12.63 -14.97
N PRO A 591 10.46 -11.87 -15.83
CA PRO A 591 9.41 -12.43 -16.69
C PRO A 591 9.84 -13.59 -17.58
N ASP A 592 11.15 -13.72 -17.86
CA ASP A 592 11.75 -14.80 -18.64
C ASP A 592 12.18 -16.04 -17.80
N GLY A 593 11.91 -16.02 -16.49
CA GLY A 593 12.29 -17.09 -15.56
C GLY A 593 13.73 -17.02 -15.05
N SER A 594 14.53 -16.03 -15.48
CA SER A 594 15.88 -15.83 -14.96
C SER A 594 15.89 -15.12 -13.61
N LEU A 595 16.92 -15.35 -12.79
CA LEU A 595 17.06 -14.67 -11.50
C LEU A 595 17.38 -13.19 -11.69
N TYR A 596 16.83 -12.35 -10.82
CA TYR A 596 17.29 -10.97 -10.70
C TYR A 596 18.75 -10.91 -10.23
N PRO A 597 19.51 -9.85 -10.60
CA PRO A 597 20.93 -9.77 -10.30
C PRO A 597 21.27 -10.06 -8.84
N GLU A 598 20.52 -9.47 -7.90
CA GLU A 598 20.68 -9.61 -6.45
C GLU A 598 20.39 -11.03 -5.91
N ASP A 599 19.73 -11.89 -6.68
CA ASP A 599 19.50 -13.30 -6.34
C ASP A 599 20.50 -14.23 -7.05
N GLN A 600 21.40 -13.72 -7.90
CA GLN A 600 22.40 -14.53 -8.57
C GLN A 600 23.47 -15.01 -7.57
N PRO A 601 23.80 -16.32 -7.53
CA PRO A 601 24.83 -16.86 -6.64
C PRO A 601 26.19 -16.15 -6.76
N ASP A 602 26.56 -15.72 -7.96
CA ASP A 602 27.83 -15.03 -8.21
C ASP A 602 27.94 -13.70 -7.45
N ARG A 603 26.85 -12.93 -7.33
CA ARG A 603 26.84 -11.70 -6.52
C ARG A 603 27.13 -11.99 -5.05
N VAL A 604 26.48 -13.03 -4.52
CA VAL A 604 26.64 -13.48 -3.13
C VAL A 604 28.07 -13.97 -2.89
N ASN A 605 28.63 -14.72 -3.85
CA ASN A 605 30.02 -15.19 -3.79
C ASN A 605 31.02 -14.05 -3.81
N GLN A 606 30.83 -13.06 -4.68
CA GLN A 606 31.67 -11.86 -4.75
C GLN A 606 31.61 -11.06 -3.45
N TRP A 607 30.42 -10.89 -2.86
CA TRP A 607 30.23 -10.24 -1.55
C TRP A 607 30.95 -10.98 -0.45
N ASN A 608 30.72 -12.28 -0.31
CA ASN A 608 31.31 -13.09 0.75
C ASN A 608 32.84 -13.14 0.63
N ALA A 609 33.37 -13.13 -0.60
CA ALA A 609 34.81 -13.06 -0.84
C ALA A 609 35.39 -11.68 -0.47
N LEU A 610 34.71 -10.59 -0.83
CA LEU A 610 35.10 -9.23 -0.44
C LEU A 610 35.09 -9.07 1.08
N LEU A 611 33.99 -9.45 1.74
CA LEU A 611 33.80 -9.41 3.18
C LEU A 611 34.93 -10.14 3.91
N ARG A 612 35.22 -11.39 3.49
CA ARG A 612 36.30 -12.19 4.08
C ARG A 612 37.65 -11.51 3.94
N ARG A 613 37.99 -10.99 2.75
CA ARG A 613 39.26 -10.28 2.53
C ARG A 613 39.37 -9.01 3.37
N THR A 614 38.27 -8.27 3.53
CA THR A 614 38.27 -7.01 4.27
C THR A 614 38.46 -7.20 5.78
N ILE A 615 38.00 -8.32 6.35
CA ILE A 615 38.09 -8.57 7.81
C ILE A 615 39.26 -9.50 8.22
N ALA A 616 39.87 -10.25 7.29
CA ALA A 616 40.86 -11.31 7.57
C ALA A 616 42.10 -10.92 8.41
N GLN A 617 42.37 -9.63 8.60
CA GLN A 617 43.56 -9.13 9.32
C GLN A 617 43.22 -8.26 10.52
N ARG A 618 41.96 -8.24 10.97
CA ARG A 618 41.52 -7.39 12.08
C ARG A 618 41.42 -8.20 13.36
N ALA A 619 42.26 -7.87 14.33
CA ALA A 619 42.22 -8.47 15.66
C ALA A 619 40.85 -8.21 16.32
N GLY A 620 40.27 -9.23 16.94
CA GLY A 620 38.95 -9.15 17.57
C GLY A 620 37.77 -9.15 16.59
N VAL A 621 37.99 -9.43 15.30
CA VAL A 621 36.92 -9.55 14.29
C VAL A 621 36.85 -10.98 13.76
N GLY A 622 35.71 -11.64 13.98
CA GLY A 622 35.41 -12.99 13.52
C GLY A 622 34.38 -13.03 12.38
N MET A 623 34.30 -14.17 11.70
CA MET A 623 33.30 -14.42 10.65
C MET A 623 32.33 -15.51 11.10
N LEU A 624 31.03 -15.23 10.95
CA LEU A 624 29.96 -16.20 11.14
C LEU A 624 29.51 -16.73 9.78
N ASP A 625 29.69 -18.03 9.52
CA ASP A 625 29.37 -18.66 8.23
C ASP A 625 27.86 -18.98 8.11
N LEU A 626 27.05 -17.92 8.14
CA LEU A 626 25.60 -17.97 8.00
C LEU A 626 25.17 -18.51 6.61
N ASN A 627 25.98 -18.27 5.57
CA ASN A 627 25.79 -18.84 4.24
C ASN A 627 25.83 -20.36 4.29
N LYS A 628 26.89 -20.97 4.82
CA LYS A 628 26.98 -22.43 4.93
C LYS A 628 25.89 -23.00 5.83
N LYS A 629 25.55 -22.31 6.93
CA LYS A 629 24.51 -22.76 7.86
C LYS A 629 23.13 -22.82 7.23
N LEU A 630 22.78 -21.87 6.35
CA LEU A 630 21.46 -21.77 5.74
C LEU A 630 21.40 -22.32 4.31
N CYS A 631 22.55 -22.59 3.70
CA CYS A 631 22.69 -23.13 2.34
C CYS A 631 23.75 -24.25 2.33
N PRO A 632 23.52 -25.36 3.04
CA PRO A 632 24.54 -26.40 3.28
C PRO A 632 25.06 -27.05 1.98
N GLU A 633 24.21 -27.14 0.95
CA GLU A 633 24.55 -27.70 -0.37
C GLU A 633 25.20 -26.70 -1.32
N GLY A 634 25.54 -25.50 -0.85
CA GLY A 634 26.12 -24.45 -1.69
C GLY A 634 25.14 -23.82 -2.69
N ALA A 635 23.83 -24.01 -2.47
CA ALA A 635 22.75 -23.41 -3.24
C ALA A 635 21.61 -22.95 -2.32
N TYR A 636 20.77 -22.05 -2.82
CA TYR A 636 19.57 -21.62 -2.10
C TYR A 636 18.68 -22.82 -1.73
N THR A 637 18.22 -22.85 -0.48
CA THR A 637 17.16 -23.74 -0.03
C THR A 637 16.21 -22.99 0.89
N ALA A 638 14.92 -23.31 0.79
CA ALA A 638 13.91 -22.80 1.72
C ALA A 638 13.84 -23.62 3.02
N LYS A 639 14.42 -24.84 3.02
CA LYS A 639 14.41 -25.78 4.14
C LYS A 639 15.80 -26.33 4.46
N VAL A 640 16.12 -26.46 5.74
CA VAL A 640 17.32 -27.13 6.24
C VAL A 640 16.89 -28.09 7.35
N ASP A 641 17.36 -29.33 7.30
CA ASP A 641 17.00 -30.38 8.26
C ASP A 641 15.48 -30.58 8.44
N GLY A 642 14.72 -30.41 7.35
CA GLY A 642 13.24 -30.50 7.36
C GLY A 642 12.52 -29.25 7.87
N ILE A 643 13.24 -28.27 8.41
CA ILE A 643 12.71 -27.03 8.98
C ILE A 643 12.62 -25.98 7.88
N GLN A 644 11.48 -25.29 7.78
CA GLN A 644 11.33 -24.14 6.89
C GLN A 644 12.12 -22.96 7.44
N VAL A 645 13.28 -22.64 6.85
CA VAL A 645 14.17 -21.57 7.32
C VAL A 645 14.02 -20.27 6.54
N ARG A 646 13.22 -20.23 5.47
CA ARG A 646 12.92 -19.01 4.68
C ARG A 646 11.42 -18.74 4.56
N SER A 647 11.02 -17.48 4.69
CA SER A 647 9.62 -17.03 4.61
C SER A 647 9.23 -16.43 3.25
N ASP A 648 10.17 -15.76 2.59
CA ASP A 648 9.99 -15.01 1.33
C ASP A 648 11.18 -15.19 0.36
N GLY A 649 12.01 -16.21 0.58
CA GLY A 649 13.24 -16.44 -0.16
C GLY A 649 14.47 -15.67 0.31
N VAL A 650 14.33 -14.74 1.26
CA VAL A 650 15.44 -13.98 1.87
C VAL A 650 15.41 -14.11 3.40
N HIS A 651 14.27 -13.82 4.01
CA HIS A 651 14.12 -13.65 5.45
C HIS A 651 13.90 -14.98 6.19
N LEU A 652 14.34 -15.02 7.46
CA LEU A 652 14.20 -16.20 8.32
C LEU A 652 12.75 -16.41 8.78
N THR A 653 12.30 -17.65 8.94
CA THR A 653 11.04 -17.92 9.64
C THR A 653 11.25 -17.95 11.16
N ALA A 654 10.17 -17.84 11.93
CA ALA A 654 10.20 -18.05 13.39
C ALA A 654 10.78 -19.41 13.80
N GLU A 655 10.49 -20.45 13.02
CA GLU A 655 11.00 -21.80 13.26
C GLU A 655 12.49 -21.89 12.93
N GLY A 656 12.90 -21.29 11.82
CA GLY A 656 14.29 -21.19 11.40
C GLY A 656 15.15 -20.43 12.40
N VAL A 657 14.65 -19.32 12.97
CA VAL A 657 15.38 -18.59 14.02
C VAL A 657 15.53 -19.44 15.27
N ARG A 658 14.48 -20.08 15.77
CA ARG A 658 14.58 -20.99 16.93
C ARG A 658 15.60 -22.11 16.72
N TRP A 659 15.65 -22.67 15.51
CA TRP A 659 16.65 -23.68 15.14
C TRP A 659 18.08 -23.11 15.06
N LEU A 660 18.22 -21.85 14.64
CA LEU A 660 19.49 -21.16 14.53
C LEU A 660 20.04 -20.70 15.89
N THR A 661 19.16 -20.41 16.87
CA THR A 661 19.53 -19.78 18.13
C THR A 661 20.65 -20.51 18.90
N PRO A 662 20.62 -21.83 19.11
CA PRO A 662 21.69 -22.51 19.86
C PRO A 662 23.06 -22.38 19.18
N TRP A 663 23.08 -22.45 17.84
CA TRP A 663 24.29 -22.25 17.05
C TRP A 663 24.80 -20.81 17.09
N LEU A 664 23.88 -19.84 17.13
CA LEU A 664 24.22 -18.43 17.27
C LEU A 664 24.81 -18.12 18.65
N GLU A 665 24.23 -18.66 19.72
CA GLU A 665 24.75 -18.51 21.09
C GLU A 665 26.17 -19.05 21.24
N GLU A 666 26.43 -20.23 20.68
CA GLU A 666 27.76 -20.86 20.69
C GLU A 666 28.77 -20.03 19.91
N SER A 667 28.35 -19.43 18.79
CA SER A 667 29.25 -18.65 17.91
C SER A 667 29.58 -17.25 18.44
N LEU A 668 28.81 -16.73 19.42
CA LEU A 668 28.97 -15.37 19.95
C LEU A 668 29.68 -15.33 21.32
N ARG A 669 29.85 -16.48 21.98
CA ARG A 669 30.65 -16.60 23.21
C ARG A 669 32.13 -16.75 22.88
#